data_AF-A0A8C3ASU8-F1
#
_entry.id   AF-A0A8C3ASU8-F1
#
_cell.length_a   1.000
_cell.length_b   1.000
_cell.length_c   1.000
_cell.angle_alpha   90.00
_cell.angle_beta   90.00
_cell.angle_gamma   90.00
#
_symmetry.space_group_name_H-M   'P 1'
#
loop_
_entity.id
_entity.type
_entity.pdbx_description
1 polymer ?
#
loop_
_entity_poly.entity_id
_entity_poly.type
_entity_poly.pdbx_seq_one_letter_code
_entity_poly.pdbx_strand_id
1 'polypeptide(L)'
;KELLYTIAHKMGKPSSTEVFTDSQLHQYIQEVNTLASHIAHNMATVLSPPVYCLMATVKEAKEILGKDISGFSDPYCMLTIMEDEKESRTRRSRAKPSKSIVKEAVSNDKIYQSDIKKQTLNPIWNQTFIIEFEDIAGASFHLEMWDKDEEVSLTQKLEEITSNFSSLKRMIKEAKKEKGTDDFLGKVVIKLQDLHCTEDNWYNLEPRTETYPDRGQCHLNLKFIHKARDGTLSAGRSAYINYCGILQQFVQAYISKQQVKDERTLSLKKCIPFESLTFFALSLQTNSSRAPKWVAYSKLYQSLEVDSSVLFQQLTSVEYHWHQQELPYQQKQELGDSLHGFLQYGLCLVAKYRDIFPPTPSATPKLHTLLRYTCFMFELSSPTWRSWLNVSNNTNDIIIIRTDKVSTPCVGTTCRVLNFSSWISCIRVFFGPVVGRCLLSCRPFSLRKDEAARVSYRTNIKMSGVLTFRGSLELTNFQEGFREALPYWLNQAFSTTQDRVERAVQVDQLQPLQSGAVPIKHSSSAVDLVACIQPVCQLWEQLSWPDPEEAFMLMVKLTEDVCKIVVNYCHTLKERVRVLSENSDHGRAINMLCVVVNDLEHLRLVLTRLPTQLNWAGLRDRTRTVIGESQFQNTLPSQLQQAQGVLGREIRSALDTLGKKVIPSKSTEDAADPLMRYLERELHYMNENLVQENFNSLLTPLWNNSVKILYQVASQHPQQGGLMVFCQRLLYTLQCLEQCFLAEGNGLPSNTLHSDEYKENMGAGEIRAASPAAVKKQPVMVVHPLSPFQNVNSSEKYGAVTLLASYSRSDQRLRVEVLNAVNLLPMDSNGLSDPFVQLCLEPNHTFPVVEPRCTRIKSCDLNPLFEEAFEFLVSLSQCQAPGACLVVTVLDHDTLMTDDFEGEAFLALKAIPGVAGERKGDGLSSQPDAVAAQIRLPLMHPKPNGMDTILTLLESRRGERDAQAYVKKRRQREKQSQEGIQP
;
A
#
# COMPACT_ATOMS: atom_id res chain seq x y z
N LYS A 1 -53.99 -16.09 -50.68
CA LYS A 1 -54.64 -15.66 -51.94
C LYS A 1 -53.61 -15.08 -52.89
N GLU A 2 -52.99 -13.96 -52.51
CA GLU A 2 -51.89 -13.32 -53.25
C GLU A 2 -50.76 -14.26 -53.69
N LEU A 3 -50.25 -15.10 -52.80
CA LEU A 3 -49.16 -16.04 -53.14
C LEU A 3 -49.56 -17.09 -54.20
N LEU A 4 -50.80 -17.60 -54.12
CA LEU A 4 -51.34 -18.57 -55.08
C LEU A 4 -51.57 -17.93 -56.46
N TYR A 5 -52.04 -16.69 -56.47
CA TYR A 5 -52.18 -15.90 -57.70
C TYR A 5 -50.82 -15.64 -58.37
N THR A 6 -49.77 -15.32 -57.60
CA THR A 6 -48.42 -15.16 -58.20
C THR A 6 -47.84 -16.47 -58.74
N ILE A 7 -48.09 -17.62 -58.09
CA ILE A 7 -47.61 -18.91 -58.60
C ILE A 7 -48.25 -19.23 -59.96
N ALA A 8 -49.55 -18.96 -60.11
CA ALA A 8 -50.28 -19.17 -61.37
C ALA A 8 -49.79 -18.27 -62.52
N HIS A 9 -49.30 -17.05 -62.20
CA HIS A 9 -48.85 -16.05 -63.18
C HIS A 9 -47.34 -15.77 -63.10
N LYS A 10 -46.52 -16.77 -62.75
CA LYS A 10 -45.06 -16.63 -62.66
C LYS A 10 -44.43 -16.41 -64.05
N MET A 11 -43.42 -15.54 -64.13
CA MET A 11 -42.70 -15.20 -65.38
C MET A 11 -41.18 -15.35 -65.24
N GLY A 12 -40.54 -15.77 -66.33
CA GLY A 12 -39.09 -15.95 -66.43
C GLY A 12 -38.58 -17.25 -65.80
N LYS A 13 -37.34 -17.61 -66.14
CA LYS A 13 -36.66 -18.80 -65.60
C LYS A 13 -36.17 -18.53 -64.16
N PRO A 14 -36.26 -19.52 -63.25
CA PRO A 14 -35.69 -19.40 -61.91
C PRO A 14 -34.16 -19.31 -61.98
N SER A 15 -33.55 -18.47 -61.15
CA SER A 15 -32.10 -18.27 -61.07
C SER A 15 -31.37 -19.24 -60.13
N SER A 16 -32.10 -20.16 -59.49
CA SER A 16 -31.57 -21.13 -58.52
C SER A 16 -31.45 -22.53 -59.13
N THR A 17 -30.54 -23.35 -58.58
CA THR A 17 -30.35 -24.75 -58.98
C THR A 17 -31.46 -25.69 -58.48
N GLU A 18 -32.30 -25.25 -57.53
CA GLU A 18 -33.37 -26.03 -56.91
C GLU A 18 -34.74 -25.58 -57.43
N VAL A 19 -35.18 -26.12 -58.56
CA VAL A 19 -36.47 -25.74 -59.18
C VAL A 19 -37.63 -26.49 -58.51
N PHE A 20 -38.53 -25.76 -57.84
CA PHE A 20 -39.75 -26.35 -57.28
C PHE A 20 -40.88 -26.41 -58.31
N THR A 21 -41.60 -27.53 -58.37
CA THR A 21 -42.81 -27.65 -59.21
C THR A 21 -44.00 -26.94 -58.56
N ASP A 22 -44.99 -26.51 -59.36
CA ASP A 22 -46.18 -25.84 -58.83
C ASP A 22 -46.94 -26.69 -57.80
N SER A 23 -46.93 -28.01 -57.98
CA SER A 23 -47.50 -28.97 -57.02
C SER A 23 -46.77 -28.95 -55.67
N GLN A 24 -45.43 -28.90 -55.67
CA GLN A 24 -44.63 -28.82 -54.45
C GLN A 24 -44.86 -27.48 -53.71
N LEU A 25 -44.99 -26.39 -54.46
CA LEU A 25 -45.27 -25.07 -53.89
C LEU A 25 -46.67 -25.00 -53.26
N HIS A 26 -47.67 -25.59 -53.93
CA HIS A 26 -49.02 -25.69 -53.37
C HIS A 26 -49.05 -26.52 -52.09
N GLN A 27 -48.34 -27.65 -52.04
CA GLN A 27 -48.22 -28.46 -50.84
C GLN A 27 -47.57 -27.67 -49.68
N TYR A 28 -46.51 -26.91 -49.97
CA TYR A 28 -45.83 -26.11 -48.96
C TYR A 28 -46.73 -25.00 -48.38
N ILE A 29 -47.56 -24.38 -49.21
CA ILE A 29 -48.55 -23.38 -48.76
C ILE A 29 -49.63 -24.02 -47.88
N GLN A 30 -50.09 -25.23 -48.23
CA GLN A 30 -51.06 -25.98 -47.42
C GLN A 30 -50.48 -26.33 -46.04
N GLU A 31 -49.20 -26.65 -45.97
CA GLU A 31 -48.53 -26.98 -44.72
C GLU A 31 -48.35 -25.78 -43.77
N VAL A 32 -48.23 -24.57 -44.30
CA VAL A 32 -48.08 -23.34 -43.49
C VAL A 32 -49.43 -22.76 -43.08
N ASN A 33 -50.49 -23.01 -43.85
CA ASN A 33 -51.84 -22.57 -43.51
C ASN A 33 -52.88 -23.61 -43.94
N THR A 34 -53.45 -24.33 -42.97
CA THR A 34 -54.43 -25.41 -43.18
C THR A 34 -55.71 -24.95 -43.88
N LEU A 35 -56.06 -23.65 -43.79
CA LEU A 35 -57.23 -23.06 -44.46
C LEU A 35 -57.01 -22.83 -45.97
N ALA A 36 -55.79 -22.99 -46.48
CA ALA A 36 -55.45 -22.73 -47.88
C ALA A 36 -55.95 -23.82 -48.86
N SER A 37 -56.28 -25.03 -48.38
CA SER A 37 -56.63 -26.15 -49.28
C SER A 37 -57.93 -25.94 -50.07
N HIS A 38 -58.96 -25.34 -49.44
CA HIS A 38 -60.26 -25.09 -50.09
C HIS A 38 -60.23 -23.91 -51.07
N ILE A 39 -59.26 -23.02 -50.91
CA ILE A 39 -59.16 -21.76 -51.65
C ILE A 39 -58.27 -21.93 -52.92
N ALA A 40 -57.35 -22.89 -52.91
CA ALA A 40 -56.36 -23.08 -53.98
C ALA A 40 -56.95 -23.61 -55.30
N HIS A 41 -57.92 -24.52 -55.26
CA HIS A 41 -58.51 -25.10 -56.48
C HIS A 41 -59.47 -24.13 -57.21
N ASN A 42 -60.11 -23.20 -56.49
CA ASN A 42 -61.18 -22.37 -57.06
C ASN A 42 -60.74 -20.96 -57.51
N MET A 43 -59.57 -20.47 -57.12
CA MET A 43 -59.15 -19.09 -57.48
C MET A 43 -58.29 -18.99 -58.73
N ALA A 44 -57.58 -20.05 -59.12
CA ALA A 44 -56.70 -20.02 -60.31
C ALA A 44 -57.46 -19.87 -61.64
N THR A 45 -58.78 -20.11 -61.64
CA THR A 45 -59.63 -20.07 -62.83
C THR A 45 -60.61 -18.88 -62.87
N VAL A 46 -60.73 -18.11 -61.78
CA VAL A 46 -61.80 -17.10 -61.62
C VAL A 46 -61.28 -15.65 -61.69
N LEU A 47 -59.97 -15.43 -61.53
CA LEU A 47 -59.38 -14.09 -61.48
C LEU A 47 -58.84 -13.67 -62.86
N SER A 48 -58.94 -12.38 -63.19
CA SER A 48 -58.35 -11.84 -64.42
C SER A 48 -56.82 -11.90 -64.37
N PRO A 49 -56.15 -12.24 -65.50
CA PRO A 49 -54.69 -12.26 -65.55
C PRO A 49 -54.10 -10.85 -65.33
N PRO A 50 -52.91 -10.74 -64.72
CA PRO A 50 -52.26 -9.46 -64.54
C PRO A 50 -51.76 -8.89 -65.87
N VAL A 51 -51.61 -7.57 -65.94
CA VAL A 51 -50.91 -6.92 -67.07
C VAL A 51 -49.42 -7.19 -66.93
N TYR A 52 -48.88 -8.03 -67.81
CA TYR A 52 -47.47 -8.38 -67.84
C TYR A 52 -46.64 -7.23 -68.42
N CYS A 53 -45.56 -6.87 -67.73
CA CYS A 53 -44.63 -5.87 -68.25
C CYS A 53 -43.18 -6.27 -68.00
N LEU A 54 -42.32 -5.86 -68.93
CA LEU A 54 -40.88 -5.88 -68.77
C LEU A 54 -40.42 -4.48 -68.35
N MET A 55 -39.85 -4.39 -67.15
CA MET A 55 -39.12 -3.21 -66.71
C MET A 55 -37.69 -3.31 -67.22
N ALA A 56 -37.34 -2.50 -68.22
CA ALA A 56 -36.04 -2.47 -68.85
C ALA A 56 -35.29 -1.18 -68.46
N THR A 57 -34.22 -1.30 -67.70
CA THR A 57 -33.31 -0.19 -67.40
C THR A 57 -32.09 -0.25 -68.29
N VAL A 58 -31.92 0.77 -69.13
CA VAL A 58 -30.69 0.98 -69.89
C VAL A 58 -29.71 1.71 -68.99
N LYS A 59 -28.69 1.01 -68.50
CA LYS A 59 -27.72 1.57 -67.54
C LYS A 59 -26.63 2.34 -68.26
N GLU A 60 -25.81 1.62 -69.01
CA GLU A 60 -24.64 2.16 -69.69
C GLU A 60 -24.30 1.32 -70.92
N ALA A 61 -23.49 1.87 -71.81
CA ALA A 61 -22.81 1.11 -72.84
C ALA A 61 -21.32 1.44 -72.80
N LYS A 62 -20.50 0.53 -73.32
CA LYS A 62 -19.04 0.69 -73.37
C LYS A 62 -18.49 0.29 -74.72
N GLU A 63 -17.42 0.97 -75.10
CA GLU A 63 -16.65 0.70 -76.32
C GLU A 63 -17.51 0.73 -77.59
N ILE A 64 -18.52 1.61 -77.63
CA ILE A 64 -19.34 1.75 -78.83
C ILE A 64 -18.52 2.39 -79.97
N LEU A 65 -18.95 2.16 -81.21
CA LEU A 65 -18.22 2.62 -82.38
C LEU A 65 -18.38 4.14 -82.57
N GLY A 66 -17.27 4.88 -82.52
CA GLY A 66 -17.26 6.32 -82.86
C GLY A 66 -17.59 6.56 -84.33
N LYS A 67 -18.66 7.33 -84.56
CA LYS A 67 -19.20 7.62 -85.89
C LYS A 67 -18.94 9.04 -86.35
N ASP A 68 -18.85 9.99 -85.42
CA ASP A 68 -18.59 11.38 -85.71
C ASP A 68 -17.15 11.62 -86.19
N ILE A 69 -16.94 12.79 -86.80
CA ILE A 69 -15.62 13.29 -87.22
C ILE A 69 -14.65 13.37 -86.03
N SER A 70 -15.16 13.66 -84.83
CA SER A 70 -14.40 13.71 -83.57
C SER A 70 -13.85 12.35 -83.14
N GLY A 71 -14.33 11.25 -83.73
CA GLY A 71 -14.05 9.89 -83.26
C GLY A 71 -14.95 9.44 -82.11
N PHE A 72 -15.88 10.27 -81.65
CA PHE A 72 -16.92 9.95 -80.67
C PHE A 72 -18.28 9.67 -81.35
N SER A 73 -19.34 9.52 -80.55
CA SER A 73 -20.72 9.36 -81.00
C SER A 73 -21.66 10.08 -80.02
N ASP A 74 -22.86 10.39 -80.49
CA ASP A 74 -24.01 10.92 -79.75
C ASP A 74 -25.09 9.82 -79.57
N PRO A 75 -24.82 8.73 -78.81
CA PRO A 75 -25.70 7.57 -78.75
C PRO A 75 -27.03 7.85 -78.04
N TYR A 76 -28.10 7.24 -78.57
CA TYR A 76 -29.39 7.04 -77.93
C TYR A 76 -29.95 5.64 -78.25
N CYS A 77 -30.83 5.13 -77.41
CA CYS A 77 -31.46 3.82 -77.56
C CYS A 77 -32.95 3.96 -77.90
N MET A 78 -33.44 3.07 -78.76
CA MET A 78 -34.87 2.83 -78.99
C MET A 78 -35.21 1.41 -78.56
N LEU A 79 -36.31 1.26 -77.83
CA LEU A 79 -36.71 0.00 -77.19
C LEU A 79 -38.16 -0.34 -77.54
N THR A 80 -38.43 -1.61 -77.83
CA THR A 80 -39.79 -2.14 -78.01
C THR A 80 -39.85 -3.64 -77.74
N ILE A 81 -41.06 -4.19 -77.60
CA ILE A 81 -41.31 -5.64 -77.59
C ILE A 81 -42.06 -5.99 -78.88
N MET A 82 -41.56 -7.01 -79.58
CA MET A 82 -42.21 -7.56 -80.77
C MET A 82 -42.82 -8.92 -80.45
N GLU A 83 -44.07 -9.10 -80.85
CA GLU A 83 -44.82 -10.34 -80.71
C GLU A 83 -45.03 -10.95 -82.10
N ASP A 84 -44.80 -12.26 -82.24
CA ASP A 84 -45.02 -12.96 -83.50
C ASP A 84 -46.52 -12.92 -83.85
N GLU A 85 -46.91 -12.18 -84.90
CA GLU A 85 -48.29 -12.18 -85.38
C GLU A 85 -48.71 -13.60 -85.81
N LYS A 86 -49.85 -14.07 -85.28
CA LYS A 86 -50.51 -15.29 -85.80
C LYS A 86 -50.83 -15.10 -87.28
N GLU A 87 -50.09 -15.77 -88.15
CA GLU A 87 -50.18 -15.73 -89.61
C GLU A 87 -51.63 -15.62 -90.14
N SER A 88 -51.98 -14.49 -90.75
CA SER A 88 -53.00 -14.45 -91.79
C SER A 88 -52.33 -14.25 -93.16
N ARG A 89 -52.43 -15.29 -93.97
CA ARG A 89 -51.77 -15.43 -95.28
C ARG A 89 -52.35 -14.45 -96.30
N THR A 90 -51.55 -13.51 -96.78
CA THR A 90 -51.61 -13.07 -98.20
C THR A 90 -50.22 -12.70 -98.72
N ARG A 91 -49.76 -13.45 -99.72
CA ARG A 91 -48.56 -13.21 -100.52
C ARG A 91 -48.58 -11.82 -101.16
N ARG A 92 -47.45 -11.08 -101.10
CA ARG A 92 -46.85 -10.41 -102.28
C ARG A 92 -45.45 -9.84 -101.99
N SER A 93 -44.56 -10.09 -102.97
CA SER A 93 -43.27 -9.42 -103.29
C SER A 93 -42.21 -9.24 -102.19
N ARG A 94 -41.05 -9.87 -102.40
CA ARG A 94 -39.74 -9.57 -101.80
C ARG A 94 -39.53 -8.05 -101.70
N ALA A 95 -39.67 -7.49 -100.51
CA ALA A 95 -39.24 -6.14 -100.18
C ALA A 95 -37.73 -6.15 -99.91
N LYS A 96 -37.02 -5.11 -100.38
CA LYS A 96 -35.61 -4.85 -100.04
C LYS A 96 -35.47 -4.75 -98.51
N PRO A 97 -34.34 -5.15 -97.91
CA PRO A 97 -34.14 -5.06 -96.46
C PRO A 97 -34.23 -3.58 -96.03
N SER A 98 -35.28 -3.24 -95.30
CA SER A 98 -35.53 -1.89 -94.79
C SER A 98 -34.59 -1.53 -93.64
N LYS A 99 -34.41 -0.21 -93.39
CA LYS A 99 -33.30 0.34 -92.61
C LYS A 99 -33.44 0.28 -91.07
N SER A 100 -34.60 -0.04 -90.54
CA SER A 100 -34.87 -0.03 -89.09
C SER A 100 -36.00 -1.01 -88.77
N ILE A 101 -35.79 -1.92 -87.83
CA ILE A 101 -36.80 -2.91 -87.45
C ILE A 101 -37.75 -2.27 -86.42
N VAL A 102 -37.22 -1.50 -85.46
CA VAL A 102 -38.03 -0.85 -84.41
C VAL A 102 -38.92 0.28 -84.92
N LYS A 103 -38.47 1.08 -85.90
CA LYS A 103 -39.27 2.19 -86.47
C LYS A 103 -40.40 1.74 -87.41
N GLU A 104 -40.41 0.50 -87.89
CA GLU A 104 -41.42 0.00 -88.85
C GLU A 104 -42.47 -0.93 -88.24
N ALA A 105 -42.22 -1.50 -87.04
CA ALA A 105 -42.97 -2.66 -86.57
C ALA A 105 -44.22 -2.37 -85.71
N VAL A 106 -44.49 -1.14 -85.25
CA VAL A 106 -45.64 -0.88 -84.36
C VAL A 106 -46.16 0.55 -84.53
N SER A 107 -47.45 0.79 -84.28
CA SER A 107 -48.00 2.14 -84.06
C SER A 107 -47.11 2.93 -83.08
N ASN A 108 -46.83 4.20 -83.36
CA ASN A 108 -45.91 5.07 -82.60
C ASN A 108 -46.09 5.08 -81.06
N ASP A 109 -47.24 4.61 -80.55
CA ASP A 109 -47.55 4.56 -79.11
C ASP A 109 -46.79 3.51 -78.28
N LYS A 110 -46.01 2.60 -78.87
CA LYS A 110 -45.28 1.53 -78.14
C LYS A 110 -43.75 1.52 -78.32
N ILE A 111 -43.16 2.61 -78.81
CA ILE A 111 -41.69 2.76 -78.96
C ILE A 111 -41.19 3.69 -77.86
N TYR A 112 -40.20 3.24 -77.10
CA TYR A 112 -39.56 4.04 -76.04
C TYR A 112 -38.18 4.50 -76.50
N GLN A 113 -37.84 5.77 -76.23
CA GLN A 113 -36.55 6.36 -76.59
C GLN A 113 -35.83 6.89 -75.35
N SER A 114 -34.52 6.66 -75.28
CA SER A 114 -33.67 7.22 -74.22
C SER A 114 -33.20 8.64 -74.52
N ASP A 115 -32.67 9.31 -73.50
CA ASP A 115 -31.91 10.56 -73.71
C ASP A 115 -30.73 10.34 -74.66
N ILE A 116 -30.37 11.38 -75.39
CA ILE A 116 -29.15 11.41 -76.22
C ILE A 116 -27.98 11.83 -75.33
N LYS A 117 -26.89 11.06 -75.37
CA LYS A 117 -25.65 11.39 -74.64
C LYS A 117 -24.61 11.87 -75.64
N LYS A 118 -24.18 13.13 -75.52
CA LYS A 118 -23.27 13.72 -76.50
C LYS A 118 -21.81 13.27 -76.32
N GLN A 119 -21.10 13.12 -77.43
CA GLN A 119 -19.65 12.90 -77.57
C GLN A 119 -19.07 11.88 -76.60
N THR A 120 -19.63 10.66 -76.59
CA THR A 120 -19.17 9.59 -75.71
C THR A 120 -19.21 8.23 -76.37
N LEU A 121 -18.17 7.42 -76.14
CA LEU A 121 -18.17 5.99 -76.48
C LEU A 121 -18.56 5.10 -75.29
N ASN A 122 -18.83 5.72 -74.14
CA ASN A 122 -19.22 5.03 -72.91
C ASN A 122 -20.41 5.76 -72.26
N PRO A 123 -21.57 5.82 -72.93
CA PRO A 123 -22.73 6.54 -72.41
C PRO A 123 -23.30 5.89 -71.15
N ILE A 124 -23.76 6.71 -70.20
CA ILE A 124 -24.49 6.29 -69.00
C ILE A 124 -25.87 6.96 -69.02
N TRP A 125 -26.93 6.16 -69.09
CA TRP A 125 -28.32 6.60 -69.10
C TRP A 125 -29.00 6.41 -67.75
N ASN A 126 -28.91 5.22 -67.16
CA ASN A 126 -29.70 4.80 -65.99
C ASN A 126 -31.21 5.09 -66.12
N GLN A 127 -31.76 4.92 -67.32
CA GLN A 127 -33.18 5.20 -67.61
C GLN A 127 -33.99 3.91 -67.65
N THR A 128 -35.17 3.93 -67.01
CA THR A 128 -36.03 2.76 -66.88
C THR A 128 -37.32 2.94 -67.67
N PHE A 129 -37.66 1.93 -68.45
CA PHE A 129 -38.86 1.86 -69.28
C PHE A 129 -39.72 0.68 -68.84
N ILE A 130 -41.04 0.83 -68.85
CA ILE A 130 -41.99 -0.25 -68.55
C ILE A 130 -42.74 -0.56 -69.83
N ILE A 131 -42.49 -1.74 -70.40
CA ILE A 131 -43.02 -2.16 -71.69
C ILE A 131 -44.02 -3.30 -71.47
N GLU A 132 -45.25 -3.14 -71.92
CA GLU A 132 -46.33 -4.13 -71.78
C GLU A 132 -46.25 -5.21 -72.87
N PHE A 133 -46.58 -6.46 -72.53
CA PHE A 133 -46.66 -7.59 -73.46
C PHE A 133 -47.79 -8.56 -73.07
N GLU A 134 -48.29 -9.35 -74.02
CA GLU A 134 -49.40 -10.28 -73.82
C GLU A 134 -48.95 -11.69 -73.45
N ASP A 135 -47.98 -12.25 -74.18
CA ASP A 135 -47.48 -13.62 -74.00
C ASP A 135 -45.94 -13.69 -74.03
N ILE A 136 -45.36 -14.46 -73.10
CA ILE A 136 -43.90 -14.64 -72.98
C ILE A 136 -43.32 -15.55 -74.06
N ALA A 137 -44.11 -16.49 -74.59
CA ALA A 137 -43.62 -17.50 -75.53
C ALA A 137 -43.37 -16.94 -76.94
N GLY A 138 -44.16 -15.95 -77.37
CA GLY A 138 -44.06 -15.31 -78.69
C GLY A 138 -43.42 -13.93 -78.69
N ALA A 139 -42.94 -13.43 -77.54
CA ALA A 139 -42.43 -12.07 -77.40
C ALA A 139 -40.90 -12.00 -77.37
N SER A 140 -40.36 -10.96 -78.00
CA SER A 140 -38.93 -10.63 -78.00
C SER A 140 -38.73 -9.15 -77.68
N PHE A 141 -37.78 -8.85 -76.79
CA PHE A 141 -37.33 -7.50 -76.49
C PHE A 141 -36.27 -7.07 -77.51
N HIS A 142 -36.48 -5.90 -78.11
CA HIS A 142 -35.57 -5.30 -79.10
C HIS A 142 -35.09 -3.96 -78.58
N LEU A 143 -33.78 -3.80 -78.54
CA LEU A 143 -33.11 -2.52 -78.34
C LEU A 143 -32.26 -2.22 -79.56
N GLU A 144 -32.44 -1.06 -80.16
CA GLU A 144 -31.56 -0.53 -81.20
C GLU A 144 -30.85 0.72 -80.69
N MET A 145 -29.54 0.78 -80.86
CA MET A 145 -28.72 1.93 -80.52
C MET A 145 -28.35 2.72 -81.79
N TRP A 146 -28.53 4.03 -81.71
CA TRP A 146 -28.39 4.95 -82.82
C TRP A 146 -27.53 6.15 -82.40
N ASP A 147 -26.77 6.65 -83.35
CA ASP A 147 -25.92 7.82 -83.24
C ASP A 147 -26.63 9.00 -83.88
N LYS A 148 -26.88 10.05 -83.10
CA LYS A 148 -27.61 11.21 -83.60
C LYS A 148 -26.67 12.14 -84.38
N ASP A 149 -26.89 12.27 -85.68
CA ASP A 149 -26.11 13.18 -86.51
C ASP A 149 -26.48 14.65 -86.13
N GLU A 150 -25.51 15.50 -85.74
CA GLU A 150 -25.75 16.95 -85.60
C GLU A 150 -25.94 17.60 -86.99
N GLU A 151 -26.97 18.43 -87.15
CA GLU A 151 -27.16 19.26 -88.34
C GLU A 151 -26.09 20.36 -88.40
N VAL A 152 -24.87 20.02 -88.80
CA VAL A 152 -23.78 20.99 -88.92
C VAL A 152 -23.95 21.80 -90.21
N SER A 153 -24.14 23.11 -90.08
CA SER A 153 -24.17 24.03 -91.22
C SER A 153 -22.78 24.08 -91.89
N LEU A 154 -22.76 24.10 -93.23
CA LEU A 154 -21.54 24.01 -94.06
C LEU A 154 -20.46 25.07 -93.73
N THR A 155 -20.80 26.14 -93.00
CA THR A 155 -19.87 27.22 -92.65
C THR A 155 -18.91 26.86 -91.51
N GLN A 156 -19.28 25.96 -90.59
CA GLN A 156 -18.38 25.48 -89.53
C GLN A 156 -17.37 24.43 -90.02
N LYS A 157 -17.63 23.78 -91.17
CA LYS A 157 -16.78 22.73 -91.75
C LYS A 157 -15.50 23.21 -92.44
N LEU A 158 -15.31 24.52 -92.65
CA LEU A 158 -14.12 25.07 -93.31
C LEU A 158 -12.99 25.48 -92.34
N GLU A 159 -13.27 25.66 -91.05
CA GLU A 159 -12.26 26.13 -90.07
C GLU A 159 -11.48 24.99 -89.38
N GLU A 160 -11.97 23.74 -89.40
CA GLU A 160 -11.30 22.57 -88.81
C GLU A 160 -10.33 21.82 -89.75
N ILE A 161 -10.07 22.34 -90.96
CA ILE A 161 -9.36 21.61 -92.04
C ILE A 161 -7.83 21.53 -91.85
N THR A 162 -7.24 22.18 -90.85
CA THR A 162 -5.76 22.31 -90.80
C THR A 162 -5.00 21.30 -89.92
N SER A 163 -5.62 20.30 -89.28
CA SER A 163 -4.87 19.51 -88.27
C SER A 163 -4.86 17.98 -88.34
N ASN A 164 -5.65 17.25 -89.15
CA ASN A 164 -5.58 15.77 -89.12
C ASN A 164 -5.86 15.08 -90.48
N PHE A 165 -4.80 14.51 -91.09
CA PHE A 165 -4.82 13.86 -92.42
C PHE A 165 -5.53 12.48 -92.44
N SER A 166 -5.84 11.88 -91.29
CA SER A 166 -6.61 10.63 -91.18
C SER A 166 -8.13 10.81 -91.37
N SER A 167 -8.63 12.05 -91.28
CA SER A 167 -10.07 12.37 -91.32
C SER A 167 -10.64 12.42 -92.74
N LEU A 168 -9.80 12.59 -93.77
CA LEU A 168 -10.24 12.81 -95.16
C LEU A 168 -11.08 11.64 -95.73
N LYS A 169 -10.75 10.40 -95.36
CA LYS A 169 -11.45 9.19 -95.85
C LYS A 169 -12.86 9.05 -95.25
N ARG A 170 -13.06 9.50 -94.01
CA ARG A 170 -14.39 9.54 -93.33
C ARG A 170 -15.24 10.70 -93.85
N MET A 171 -14.65 11.88 -94.03
CA MET A 171 -15.33 13.06 -94.56
C MET A 171 -15.90 12.86 -95.97
N ILE A 172 -15.17 12.15 -96.87
CA ILE A 172 -15.68 11.83 -98.22
C ILE A 172 -16.88 10.87 -98.17
N LYS A 173 -16.97 10.02 -97.13
CA LYS A 173 -18.11 9.11 -96.91
C LYS A 173 -19.32 9.86 -96.36
N GLU A 174 -19.12 10.84 -95.48
CA GLU A 174 -20.18 11.71 -94.95
C GLU A 174 -20.78 12.63 -96.01
N ALA A 175 -19.98 13.16 -96.94
CA ALA A 175 -20.49 13.99 -98.05
C ALA A 175 -21.43 13.24 -99.02
N LYS A 176 -21.48 11.90 -98.95
CA LYS A 176 -22.37 11.04 -99.76
C LYS A 176 -23.63 10.57 -99.02
N LYS A 177 -23.81 10.87 -97.72
CA LYS A 177 -25.00 10.50 -96.95
C LYS A 177 -26.18 11.42 -97.30
N GLU A 178 -27.36 10.86 -97.59
CA GLU A 178 -28.60 11.64 -97.73
C GLU A 178 -28.96 12.31 -96.39
N LYS A 179 -29.46 13.55 -96.45
CA LYS A 179 -29.72 14.41 -95.27
C LYS A 179 -30.61 13.72 -94.22
N GLY A 180 -30.14 13.68 -92.97
CA GLY A 180 -30.98 13.49 -91.77
C GLY A 180 -31.24 12.05 -91.31
N THR A 181 -30.39 11.07 -91.64
CA THR A 181 -30.53 9.70 -91.12
C THR A 181 -29.44 9.33 -90.12
N ASP A 182 -29.82 9.23 -88.85
CA ASP A 182 -29.00 8.77 -87.73
C ASP A 182 -28.26 7.45 -88.04
N ASP A 183 -27.06 7.30 -87.49
CA ASP A 183 -26.19 6.16 -87.75
C ASP A 183 -26.48 4.97 -86.83
N PHE A 184 -26.66 3.79 -87.41
CA PHE A 184 -26.88 2.58 -86.61
C PHE A 184 -25.60 2.13 -85.92
N LEU A 185 -25.64 2.02 -84.58
CA LEU A 185 -24.52 1.58 -83.75
C LEU A 185 -24.57 0.08 -83.49
N GLY A 186 -25.75 -0.47 -83.18
CA GLY A 186 -25.95 -1.90 -82.96
C GLY A 186 -27.34 -2.22 -82.40
N LYS A 187 -27.70 -3.49 -82.30
CA LYS A 187 -28.96 -3.94 -81.67
C LYS A 187 -28.74 -5.05 -80.66
N VAL A 188 -29.69 -5.21 -79.75
CA VAL A 188 -29.81 -6.34 -78.82
C VAL A 188 -31.22 -6.91 -78.98
N VAL A 189 -31.31 -8.21 -79.28
CA VAL A 189 -32.60 -8.91 -79.39
C VAL A 189 -32.61 -10.07 -78.42
N ILE A 190 -33.57 -10.09 -77.49
CA ILE A 190 -33.66 -11.10 -76.44
C ILE A 190 -35.07 -11.67 -76.42
N LYS A 191 -35.20 -13.00 -76.52
CA LYS A 191 -36.50 -13.68 -76.35
C LYS A 191 -36.94 -13.63 -74.90
N LEU A 192 -38.17 -13.22 -74.62
CA LEU A 192 -38.64 -13.09 -73.24
C LEU A 192 -38.69 -14.43 -72.51
N GLN A 193 -39.02 -15.52 -73.20
CA GLN A 193 -38.99 -16.88 -72.66
C GLN A 193 -37.61 -17.33 -72.15
N ASP A 194 -36.53 -16.71 -72.63
CA ASP A 194 -35.16 -17.11 -72.28
C ASP A 194 -34.59 -16.33 -71.09
N LEU A 195 -35.26 -15.24 -70.70
CA LEU A 195 -34.87 -14.41 -69.57
C LEU A 195 -35.20 -15.04 -68.22
N HIS A 196 -34.31 -14.83 -67.26
CA HIS A 196 -34.62 -15.02 -65.84
C HIS A 196 -35.56 -13.92 -65.33
N CYS A 197 -36.13 -14.12 -64.14
CA CYS A 197 -37.06 -13.17 -63.52
C CYS A 197 -36.47 -11.76 -63.33
N THR A 198 -35.16 -11.71 -63.12
CA THR A 198 -34.36 -10.48 -63.06
C THR A 198 -32.98 -10.77 -63.60
N GLU A 199 -32.53 -9.96 -64.55
CA GLU A 199 -31.20 -10.05 -65.14
C GLU A 199 -30.52 -8.69 -65.11
N ASP A 200 -29.22 -8.69 -64.83
CA ASP A 200 -28.37 -7.50 -64.83
C ASP A 200 -27.08 -7.85 -65.55
N ASN A 201 -27.13 -7.77 -66.89
CA ASN A 201 -26.14 -8.40 -67.75
C ASN A 201 -25.64 -7.42 -68.83
N TRP A 202 -24.40 -7.62 -69.24
CA TRP A 202 -23.83 -6.99 -70.43
C TRP A 202 -24.24 -7.79 -71.67
N TYR A 203 -24.81 -7.11 -72.65
CA TYR A 203 -25.21 -7.67 -73.93
C TYR A 203 -24.35 -7.09 -75.04
N ASN A 204 -23.83 -7.95 -75.90
CA ASN A 204 -23.06 -7.51 -77.08
C ASN A 204 -24.00 -6.85 -78.09
N LEU A 205 -23.58 -5.72 -78.65
CA LEU A 205 -24.31 -5.05 -79.70
C LEU A 205 -24.10 -5.78 -81.03
N GLU A 206 -25.17 -6.33 -81.60
CA GLU A 206 -25.11 -7.03 -82.88
C GLU A 206 -25.02 -6.03 -84.05
N PRO A 207 -24.11 -6.24 -85.01
CA PRO A 207 -24.02 -5.42 -86.20
C PRO A 207 -25.13 -5.77 -87.19
N ARG A 208 -25.44 -4.84 -88.09
CA ARG A 208 -26.39 -5.05 -89.19
C ARG A 208 -25.76 -5.58 -90.47
N THR A 209 -24.44 -5.40 -90.62
CA THR A 209 -23.61 -5.89 -91.73
C THR A 209 -22.29 -6.42 -91.16
N GLU A 210 -21.72 -7.45 -91.77
CA GLU A 210 -20.50 -8.14 -91.29
C GLU A 210 -19.21 -7.29 -91.31
N THR A 211 -19.31 -6.02 -91.72
CA THR A 211 -18.16 -5.14 -91.99
C THR A 211 -17.44 -4.64 -90.73
N TYR A 212 -18.10 -4.68 -89.56
CA TYR A 212 -17.53 -4.34 -88.26
C TYR A 212 -18.20 -5.23 -87.19
N PRO A 213 -17.58 -6.36 -86.82
CA PRO A 213 -18.20 -7.35 -85.94
C PRO A 213 -18.28 -6.88 -84.49
N ASP A 214 -17.33 -6.07 -84.04
CA ASP A 214 -17.29 -5.52 -82.69
C ASP A 214 -17.93 -4.12 -82.65
N ARG A 215 -18.99 -3.97 -81.85
CA ARG A 215 -19.81 -2.75 -81.73
C ARG A 215 -19.92 -2.27 -80.28
N GLY A 216 -19.15 -2.87 -79.37
CA GLY A 216 -19.25 -2.63 -77.94
C GLY A 216 -20.40 -3.39 -77.29
N GLN A 217 -20.68 -3.04 -76.03
CA GLN A 217 -21.65 -3.75 -75.20
C GLN A 217 -22.60 -2.77 -74.53
N CYS A 218 -23.85 -3.21 -74.29
CA CYS A 218 -24.85 -2.47 -73.55
C CYS A 218 -25.24 -3.22 -72.27
N HIS A 219 -25.20 -2.53 -71.13
CA HIS A 219 -25.60 -3.05 -69.84
C HIS A 219 -27.09 -2.81 -69.61
N LEU A 220 -27.84 -3.91 -69.54
CA LEU A 220 -29.29 -3.87 -69.36
C LEU A 220 -29.69 -4.57 -68.06
N ASN A 221 -30.54 -3.89 -67.29
CA ASN A 221 -31.26 -4.50 -66.19
C ASN A 221 -32.69 -4.79 -66.63
N LEU A 222 -33.05 -6.07 -66.73
CA LEU A 222 -34.35 -6.52 -67.19
C LEU A 222 -35.08 -7.22 -66.04
N LYS A 223 -36.30 -6.79 -65.74
CA LYS A 223 -37.11 -7.33 -64.64
C LYS A 223 -38.56 -7.48 -65.04
N PHE A 224 -39.12 -8.67 -64.88
CA PHE A 224 -40.55 -8.89 -65.07
C PHE A 224 -41.35 -8.31 -63.89
N ILE A 225 -42.41 -7.55 -64.20
CA ILE A 225 -43.30 -6.92 -63.22
C ILE A 225 -44.77 -7.04 -63.64
N HIS A 226 -45.70 -6.86 -62.70
CA HIS A 226 -47.13 -6.71 -62.97
C HIS A 226 -47.54 -5.25 -62.76
N LYS A 227 -48.10 -4.59 -63.78
CA LYS A 227 -48.52 -3.16 -63.67
C LYS A 227 -49.91 -3.00 -63.06
N ALA A 228 -50.83 -3.92 -63.31
CA ALA A 228 -52.16 -3.96 -62.72
C ALA A 228 -52.51 -5.39 -62.26
N ARG A 229 -53.00 -5.52 -61.02
CA ARG A 229 -53.47 -6.76 -60.39
C ARG A 229 -54.86 -6.54 -59.79
N ASP A 230 -55.62 -7.61 -59.59
CA ASP A 230 -56.90 -7.52 -58.89
C ASP A 230 -56.72 -7.08 -57.42
N GLY A 231 -57.17 -5.86 -57.11
CA GLY A 231 -57.04 -5.24 -55.80
C GLY A 231 -57.82 -5.93 -54.67
N THR A 232 -58.75 -6.83 -55.00
CA THR A 232 -59.50 -7.62 -54.01
C THR A 232 -58.62 -8.65 -53.29
N LEU A 233 -57.46 -8.99 -53.85
CA LEU A 233 -56.54 -9.99 -53.32
C LEU A 233 -55.75 -9.49 -52.10
N SER A 234 -55.46 -8.19 -52.03
CA SER A 234 -54.58 -7.58 -51.04
C SER A 234 -55.29 -7.05 -49.79
N ALA A 235 -56.62 -7.18 -49.69
CA ALA A 235 -57.44 -6.72 -48.56
C ALA A 235 -57.13 -5.27 -48.11
N GLY A 236 -56.83 -4.38 -49.06
CA GLY A 236 -56.47 -2.97 -48.82
C GLY A 236 -55.07 -2.73 -48.22
N ARG A 237 -54.26 -3.77 -48.03
CA ARG A 237 -52.88 -3.67 -47.52
C ARG A 237 -51.89 -3.45 -48.65
N SER A 238 -50.79 -2.76 -48.36
CA SER A 238 -49.72 -2.61 -49.34
C SER A 238 -49.06 -3.96 -49.65
N ALA A 239 -48.60 -4.09 -50.89
CA ALA A 239 -47.83 -5.23 -51.37
C ALA A 239 -46.67 -5.62 -50.44
N TYR A 240 -45.94 -4.61 -49.94
CA TYR A 240 -44.84 -4.76 -48.99
C TYR A 240 -45.30 -5.38 -47.65
N ILE A 241 -46.40 -4.91 -47.08
CA ILE A 241 -46.95 -5.44 -45.81
C ILE A 241 -47.39 -6.89 -45.98
N ASN A 242 -48.06 -7.21 -47.10
CA ASN A 242 -48.47 -8.57 -47.41
C ASN A 242 -47.26 -9.50 -47.57
N TYR A 243 -46.18 -9.04 -48.22
CA TYR A 243 -44.93 -9.80 -48.31
C TYR A 243 -44.28 -10.06 -46.95
N CYS A 244 -44.12 -9.03 -46.13
CA CYS A 244 -43.58 -9.17 -44.76
C CYS A 244 -44.41 -10.14 -43.92
N GLY A 245 -45.75 -10.04 -43.96
CA GLY A 245 -46.66 -10.90 -43.21
C GLY A 245 -46.63 -12.36 -43.68
N ILE A 246 -46.54 -12.60 -44.99
CA ILE A 246 -46.37 -13.95 -45.54
C ILE A 246 -45.03 -14.54 -45.07
N LEU A 247 -43.95 -13.77 -45.15
CA LEU A 247 -42.62 -14.21 -44.73
C LEU A 247 -42.59 -14.55 -43.23
N GLN A 248 -43.27 -13.76 -42.40
CA GLN A 248 -43.43 -14.06 -40.97
C GLN A 248 -44.17 -15.39 -40.73
N GLN A 249 -45.26 -15.66 -41.46
CA GLN A 249 -46.02 -16.92 -41.32
C GLN A 249 -45.17 -18.14 -41.69
N PHE A 250 -44.40 -18.07 -42.77
CA PHE A 250 -43.50 -19.16 -43.17
C PHE A 250 -42.42 -19.45 -42.14
N VAL A 251 -41.79 -18.40 -41.61
CA VAL A 251 -40.71 -18.54 -40.63
C VAL A 251 -41.26 -19.04 -39.29
N GLN A 252 -42.42 -18.54 -38.86
CA GLN A 252 -43.12 -19.02 -37.67
C GLN A 252 -43.44 -20.51 -37.77
N ALA A 253 -44.07 -20.94 -38.87
CA ALA A 253 -44.42 -22.35 -39.08
C ALA A 253 -43.18 -23.26 -39.12
N TYR A 254 -42.08 -22.77 -39.71
CA TYR A 254 -40.82 -23.50 -39.74
C TYR A 254 -40.20 -23.68 -38.33
N ILE A 255 -40.13 -22.61 -37.53
CA ILE A 255 -39.59 -22.65 -36.17
C ILE A 255 -40.45 -23.58 -35.29
N SER A 256 -41.78 -23.49 -35.41
CA SER A 256 -42.70 -24.39 -34.69
C SER A 256 -42.51 -25.87 -35.06
N LYS A 257 -42.14 -26.19 -36.31
CA LYS A 257 -41.83 -27.58 -36.72
C LYS A 257 -40.46 -28.06 -36.21
N GLN A 258 -39.47 -27.17 -36.11
CA GLN A 258 -38.13 -27.54 -35.65
C GLN A 258 -37.98 -27.69 -34.14
N GLN A 259 -38.81 -27.04 -33.31
CA GLN A 259 -38.80 -27.32 -31.86
C GLN A 259 -39.10 -28.79 -31.52
N VAL A 260 -39.59 -29.59 -32.47
CA VAL A 260 -39.85 -31.04 -32.33
C VAL A 260 -38.65 -31.91 -32.74
N LYS A 261 -37.65 -31.36 -33.44
CA LYS A 261 -36.45 -32.09 -33.88
C LYS A 261 -35.19 -31.36 -33.43
N ASP A 262 -34.48 -31.98 -32.49
CA ASP A 262 -33.33 -31.47 -31.73
C ASP A 262 -32.05 -31.28 -32.58
N GLU A 263 -32.13 -30.61 -33.73
CA GLU A 263 -30.98 -30.32 -34.61
C GLU A 263 -30.41 -28.92 -34.36
N ARG A 264 -29.18 -28.88 -33.83
CA ARG A 264 -28.45 -27.69 -33.35
C ARG A 264 -27.90 -26.75 -34.43
N THR A 265 -28.44 -26.75 -35.65
CA THR A 265 -28.01 -25.80 -36.70
C THR A 265 -29.21 -25.30 -37.48
N LEU A 266 -29.75 -24.15 -37.06
CA LEU A 266 -30.81 -23.44 -37.79
C LEU A 266 -30.23 -22.81 -39.08
N SER A 267 -30.03 -23.63 -40.11
CA SER A 267 -29.70 -23.13 -41.45
C SER A 267 -31.00 -22.71 -42.15
N LEU A 268 -31.43 -21.47 -41.94
CA LEU A 268 -32.61 -20.88 -42.60
C LEU A 268 -32.52 -20.83 -44.13
N LYS A 269 -31.34 -21.11 -44.71
CA LYS A 269 -31.12 -21.24 -46.15
C LYS A 269 -31.88 -22.41 -46.80
N LYS A 270 -32.24 -23.46 -46.05
CA LYS A 270 -32.87 -24.68 -46.59
C LYS A 270 -34.40 -24.71 -46.46
N CYS A 271 -35.01 -23.68 -45.88
CA CYS A 271 -36.26 -23.84 -45.13
C CYS A 271 -37.42 -23.02 -45.67
N ILE A 272 -37.17 -22.20 -46.68
CA ILE A 272 -38.18 -21.34 -47.27
C ILE A 272 -38.01 -21.52 -48.78
N PRO A 273 -39.07 -21.83 -49.54
CA PRO A 273 -39.01 -21.88 -51.00
C PRO A 273 -38.64 -20.48 -51.49
N PHE A 274 -37.33 -20.27 -51.61
CA PHE A 274 -36.74 -18.96 -51.83
C PHE A 274 -37.19 -18.42 -53.18
N GLU A 275 -37.39 -19.31 -54.14
CA GLU A 275 -37.92 -19.01 -55.46
C GLU A 275 -39.31 -18.38 -55.37
N SER A 276 -40.30 -19.02 -54.72
CA SER A 276 -41.69 -18.52 -54.69
C SER A 276 -41.85 -17.17 -54.00
N LEU A 277 -41.10 -16.94 -52.92
CA LEU A 277 -41.06 -15.63 -52.26
C LEU A 277 -40.33 -14.58 -53.10
N THR A 278 -39.33 -15.00 -53.89
CA THR A 278 -38.63 -14.10 -54.83
C THR A 278 -39.55 -13.71 -55.98
N PHE A 279 -40.25 -14.66 -56.62
CA PHE A 279 -41.29 -14.38 -57.61
C PHE A 279 -42.38 -13.46 -57.04
N PHE A 280 -42.84 -13.73 -55.81
CA PHE A 280 -43.80 -12.89 -55.12
C PHE A 280 -43.29 -11.46 -54.87
N ALA A 281 -42.08 -11.29 -54.32
CA ALA A 281 -41.47 -9.99 -54.08
C ALA A 281 -41.22 -9.18 -55.36
N LEU A 282 -40.83 -9.86 -56.45
CA LEU A 282 -40.58 -9.26 -57.77
C LEU A 282 -41.88 -8.78 -58.41
N SER A 283 -42.95 -9.58 -58.33
CA SER A 283 -44.29 -9.26 -58.85
C SER A 283 -44.97 -8.07 -58.14
N LEU A 284 -44.37 -7.59 -57.06
CA LEU A 284 -44.84 -6.51 -56.20
C LEU A 284 -43.95 -5.26 -56.27
N GLN A 285 -43.03 -5.20 -57.26
CA GLN A 285 -42.11 -4.07 -57.49
C GLN A 285 -41.24 -3.69 -56.28
N THR A 286 -41.07 -4.59 -55.30
CA THR A 286 -40.17 -4.32 -54.18
C THR A 286 -38.73 -4.41 -54.69
N ASN A 287 -38.01 -3.28 -54.72
CA ASN A 287 -36.64 -3.22 -55.24
C ASN A 287 -35.59 -3.85 -54.33
N SER A 288 -35.98 -4.40 -53.18
CA SER A 288 -35.04 -5.02 -52.25
C SER A 288 -35.66 -6.15 -51.46
N SER A 289 -35.30 -7.38 -51.81
CA SER A 289 -35.72 -8.60 -51.12
C SER A 289 -35.11 -8.78 -49.72
N ARG A 290 -34.29 -7.83 -49.24
CA ARG A 290 -33.41 -7.97 -48.07
C ARG A 290 -33.91 -7.25 -46.81
N ALA A 291 -34.37 -5.99 -46.92
CA ALA A 291 -34.95 -5.27 -45.77
C ALA A 291 -36.26 -5.91 -45.22
N PRO A 292 -37.21 -6.39 -46.05
CA PRO A 292 -38.40 -7.09 -45.57
C PRO A 292 -38.08 -8.36 -44.77
N LYS A 293 -37.01 -9.07 -45.16
CA LYS A 293 -36.54 -10.26 -44.44
C LYS A 293 -36.12 -9.90 -43.02
N TRP A 294 -35.30 -8.86 -42.85
CA TRP A 294 -34.93 -8.35 -41.51
C TRP A 294 -36.16 -7.95 -40.68
N VAL A 295 -37.08 -7.16 -41.25
CA VAL A 295 -38.28 -6.70 -40.54
C VAL A 295 -39.16 -7.88 -40.10
N ALA A 296 -39.28 -8.91 -40.93
CA ALA A 296 -40.01 -10.13 -40.59
C ALA A 296 -39.31 -10.92 -39.47
N TYR A 297 -38.00 -11.20 -39.62
CA TYR A 297 -37.25 -12.00 -38.66
C TYR A 297 -37.08 -11.33 -37.30
N SER A 298 -36.80 -10.03 -37.25
CA SER A 298 -36.58 -9.28 -36.01
C SER A 298 -37.81 -9.26 -35.11
N LYS A 299 -39.01 -9.12 -35.70
CA LYS A 299 -40.28 -9.19 -34.97
C LYS A 299 -40.57 -10.58 -34.40
N LEU A 300 -40.21 -11.65 -35.12
CA LEU A 300 -40.37 -13.03 -34.65
C LEU A 300 -39.39 -13.40 -33.54
N TYR A 301 -38.18 -12.84 -33.55
CA TYR A 301 -37.19 -13.06 -32.50
C TYR A 301 -37.65 -12.53 -31.13
N GLN A 302 -38.43 -11.45 -31.13
CA GLN A 302 -39.05 -10.93 -29.90
C GLN A 302 -40.08 -11.90 -29.30
N SER A 303 -40.59 -12.87 -30.07
CA SER A 303 -41.65 -13.80 -29.63
C SER A 303 -41.22 -15.27 -29.50
N LEU A 304 -40.09 -15.71 -30.09
CA LEU A 304 -39.76 -17.14 -30.26
C LEU A 304 -38.43 -17.66 -29.67
N GLU A 305 -37.67 -16.86 -28.91
CA GLU A 305 -36.41 -17.30 -28.24
C GLU A 305 -35.39 -18.05 -29.13
N VAL A 306 -35.29 -17.69 -30.42
CA VAL A 306 -34.38 -18.34 -31.39
C VAL A 306 -32.92 -17.88 -31.19
N ASP A 307 -31.95 -18.63 -31.71
CA ASP A 307 -30.53 -18.25 -31.70
C ASP A 307 -30.25 -16.97 -32.53
N SER A 308 -29.51 -16.01 -31.96
CA SER A 308 -29.23 -14.69 -32.55
C SER A 308 -28.25 -14.70 -33.73
N SER A 309 -27.53 -15.80 -33.95
CA SER A 309 -26.54 -15.92 -35.04
C SER A 309 -27.16 -15.76 -36.44
N VAL A 310 -28.41 -16.21 -36.60
CA VAL A 310 -29.18 -16.14 -37.85
C VAL A 310 -29.44 -14.69 -38.27
N LEU A 311 -29.76 -13.83 -37.31
CA LEU A 311 -30.09 -12.43 -37.54
C LEU A 311 -28.84 -11.60 -37.87
N PHE A 312 -27.70 -11.97 -37.30
CA PHE A 312 -26.43 -11.30 -37.53
C PHE A 312 -26.03 -11.30 -39.01
N GLN A 313 -26.24 -12.42 -39.72
CA GLN A 313 -25.99 -12.52 -41.17
C GLN A 313 -26.91 -11.61 -41.99
N GLN A 314 -28.17 -11.45 -41.56
CA GLN A 314 -29.11 -10.58 -42.27
C GLN A 314 -28.78 -9.10 -42.05
N LEU A 315 -28.42 -8.72 -40.82
CA LEU A 315 -28.06 -7.34 -40.49
C LEU A 315 -26.79 -6.89 -41.21
N THR A 316 -25.73 -7.70 -41.19
CA THR A 316 -24.49 -7.43 -41.94
C THR A 316 -24.73 -7.33 -43.44
N SER A 317 -25.61 -8.18 -44.00
CA SER A 317 -25.99 -8.09 -45.40
C SER A 317 -26.78 -6.81 -45.74
N VAL A 318 -27.63 -6.33 -44.83
CA VAL A 318 -28.38 -5.07 -45.01
C VAL A 318 -27.43 -3.87 -44.95
N GLU A 319 -26.46 -3.86 -44.03
CA GLU A 319 -25.48 -2.78 -43.93
C GLU A 319 -24.58 -2.70 -45.17
N TYR A 320 -24.01 -3.82 -45.63
CA TYR A 320 -23.09 -3.84 -46.78
C TYR A 320 -23.70 -3.25 -48.07
N HIS A 321 -25.01 -3.43 -48.28
CA HIS A 321 -25.71 -2.99 -49.50
C HIS A 321 -26.52 -1.70 -49.30
N TRP A 322 -26.43 -1.05 -48.14
CA TRP A 322 -27.25 0.12 -47.80
C TRP A 322 -27.02 1.30 -48.74
N HIS A 323 -25.78 1.50 -49.20
CA HIS A 323 -25.40 2.60 -50.11
C HIS A 323 -26.06 2.52 -51.50
N GLN A 324 -26.70 1.41 -51.86
CA GLN A 324 -27.27 1.17 -53.18
C GLN A 324 -28.82 1.25 -53.22
N GLN A 325 -29.50 1.59 -52.12
CA GLN A 325 -30.98 1.50 -52.02
C GLN A 325 -31.67 2.82 -51.64
N GLU A 326 -32.54 3.32 -52.52
CA GLU A 326 -33.57 4.32 -52.17
C GLU A 326 -34.86 3.62 -51.74
N LEU A 327 -35.07 3.49 -50.43
CA LEU A 327 -36.32 2.94 -49.88
C LEU A 327 -37.39 4.04 -49.74
N PRO A 328 -38.67 3.76 -50.05
CA PRO A 328 -39.81 4.63 -49.73
C PRO A 328 -39.90 4.95 -48.23
N TYR A 329 -40.45 6.11 -47.88
CA TYR A 329 -40.55 6.60 -46.49
C TYR A 329 -41.16 5.57 -45.53
N GLN A 330 -42.27 4.93 -45.91
CA GLN A 330 -42.95 3.93 -45.09
C GLN A 330 -42.09 2.69 -44.81
N GLN A 331 -41.27 2.26 -45.78
CA GLN A 331 -40.37 1.11 -45.61
C GLN A 331 -39.16 1.47 -44.75
N LYS A 332 -38.64 2.71 -44.88
CA LYS A 332 -37.59 3.25 -44.01
C LYS A 332 -38.04 3.30 -42.55
N GLN A 333 -39.26 3.76 -42.30
CA GLN A 333 -39.84 3.82 -40.95
C GLN A 333 -39.99 2.44 -40.34
N GLU A 334 -40.58 1.46 -41.05
CA GLU A 334 -40.72 0.10 -40.52
C GLU A 334 -39.37 -0.58 -40.24
N LEU A 335 -38.36 -0.32 -41.07
CA LEU A 335 -37.02 -0.83 -40.86
C LEU A 335 -36.38 -0.20 -39.62
N GLY A 336 -36.49 1.12 -39.45
CA GLY A 336 -36.06 1.84 -38.26
C GLY A 336 -36.73 1.32 -36.99
N ASP A 337 -38.06 1.16 -37.01
CA ASP A 337 -38.84 0.64 -35.89
C ASP A 337 -38.42 -0.80 -35.52
N SER A 338 -38.17 -1.64 -36.53
CA SER A 338 -37.73 -3.02 -36.31
C SER A 338 -36.35 -3.10 -35.64
N LEU A 339 -35.42 -2.22 -36.05
CA LEU A 339 -34.08 -2.14 -35.47
C LEU A 339 -34.13 -1.58 -34.06
N HIS A 340 -34.87 -0.49 -33.85
CA HIS A 340 -35.02 0.12 -32.54
C HIS A 340 -35.68 -0.86 -31.55
N GLY A 341 -36.79 -1.50 -31.94
CA GLY A 341 -37.48 -2.48 -31.11
C GLY A 341 -36.59 -3.67 -30.76
N PHE A 342 -35.79 -4.16 -31.72
CA PHE A 342 -34.84 -5.24 -31.45
C PHE A 342 -33.72 -4.82 -30.50
N LEU A 343 -33.15 -3.62 -30.66
CA LEU A 343 -32.13 -3.10 -29.76
C LEU A 343 -32.66 -2.96 -28.33
N GLN A 344 -33.87 -2.41 -28.15
CA GLN A 344 -34.50 -2.30 -26.83
C GLN A 344 -34.74 -3.68 -26.22
N TYR A 345 -35.21 -4.65 -27.00
CA TYR A 345 -35.37 -6.03 -26.55
C TYR A 345 -34.03 -6.64 -26.10
N GLY A 346 -32.96 -6.50 -26.89
CA GLY A 346 -31.62 -6.97 -26.55
C GLY A 346 -31.08 -6.32 -25.27
N LEU A 347 -31.24 -5.00 -25.12
CA LEU A 347 -30.85 -4.28 -23.90
C LEU A 347 -31.68 -4.71 -22.67
N CYS A 348 -32.97 -5.03 -22.83
CA CYS A 348 -33.79 -5.60 -21.76
C CYS A 348 -33.31 -7.00 -21.34
N LEU A 349 -32.92 -7.85 -22.30
CA LEU A 349 -32.33 -9.15 -22.01
C LEU A 349 -30.98 -9.02 -21.28
N VAL A 350 -30.12 -8.10 -21.73
CA VAL A 350 -28.84 -7.80 -21.07
C VAL A 350 -29.05 -7.23 -19.67
N ALA A 351 -30.07 -6.40 -19.44
CA ALA A 351 -30.40 -5.89 -18.11
C ALA A 351 -30.78 -6.99 -17.11
N LYS A 352 -31.27 -8.14 -17.60
CA LYS A 352 -31.62 -9.34 -16.82
C LYS A 352 -30.73 -10.55 -17.16
N TYR A 353 -29.50 -10.31 -17.63
CA TYR A 353 -28.68 -11.36 -18.23
C TYR A 353 -28.44 -12.57 -17.32
N ARG A 354 -28.42 -12.40 -15.98
CA ARG A 354 -28.23 -13.50 -15.04
C ARG A 354 -29.47 -14.37 -14.84
N ASP A 355 -30.66 -13.79 -14.93
CA ASP A 355 -31.91 -14.52 -14.80
C ASP A 355 -32.21 -15.30 -16.08
N ILE A 356 -31.83 -14.72 -17.23
CA ILE A 356 -32.13 -15.26 -18.56
C ILE A 356 -30.99 -16.16 -19.07
N PHE A 357 -29.73 -15.81 -18.79
CA PHE A 357 -28.54 -16.58 -19.17
C PHE A 357 -27.78 -17.01 -17.90
N PRO A 358 -28.22 -18.09 -17.23
CA PRO A 358 -27.52 -18.60 -16.06
C PRO A 358 -26.07 -19.00 -16.43
N PRO A 359 -25.09 -18.92 -15.51
CA PRO A 359 -23.67 -19.14 -15.78
C PRO A 359 -23.37 -20.64 -16.03
N THR A 360 -23.90 -21.15 -17.14
CA THR A 360 -23.77 -22.53 -17.62
C THR A 360 -23.08 -22.52 -18.98
N PRO A 361 -22.28 -23.56 -19.31
CA PRO A 361 -21.56 -23.63 -20.58
C PRO A 361 -22.46 -23.54 -21.83
N SER A 362 -23.74 -23.91 -21.71
CA SER A 362 -24.75 -23.84 -22.77
C SER A 362 -25.32 -22.43 -23.00
N ALA A 363 -25.29 -21.55 -21.99
CA ALA A 363 -25.86 -20.21 -22.07
C ALA A 363 -24.81 -19.13 -22.41
N THR A 364 -23.52 -19.38 -22.14
CA THR A 364 -22.42 -18.45 -22.46
C THR A 364 -22.31 -18.10 -23.94
N PRO A 365 -22.42 -19.05 -24.89
CA PRO A 365 -22.39 -18.73 -26.32
C PRO A 365 -23.57 -17.85 -26.74
N LYS A 366 -24.77 -18.08 -26.19
CA LYS A 366 -25.97 -17.29 -26.49
C LYS A 366 -25.83 -15.84 -26.01
N LEU A 367 -25.30 -15.64 -24.80
CA LEU A 367 -25.02 -14.30 -24.26
C LEU A 367 -23.92 -13.59 -25.07
N HIS A 368 -22.87 -14.30 -25.47
CA HIS A 368 -21.79 -13.73 -26.28
C HIS A 368 -22.28 -13.32 -27.68
N THR A 369 -23.13 -14.11 -28.33
CA THR A 369 -23.75 -13.74 -29.62
C THR A 369 -24.68 -12.52 -29.47
N LEU A 370 -25.46 -12.45 -28.37
CA LEU A 370 -26.31 -11.28 -28.05
C LEU A 370 -25.46 -10.02 -27.87
N LEU A 371 -24.37 -10.10 -27.09
CA LEU A 371 -23.47 -8.97 -26.84
C LEU A 371 -22.76 -8.48 -28.10
N ARG A 372 -22.23 -9.42 -28.91
CA ARG A 372 -21.62 -9.10 -30.21
C ARG A 372 -22.59 -8.36 -31.12
N TYR A 373 -23.83 -8.82 -31.18
CA TYR A 373 -24.88 -8.16 -31.96
C TYR A 373 -25.17 -6.75 -31.44
N THR A 374 -25.36 -6.59 -30.12
CA THR A 374 -25.66 -5.27 -29.56
C THR A 374 -24.51 -4.30 -29.86
N CYS A 375 -23.25 -4.70 -29.63
CA CYS A 375 -22.08 -3.90 -29.99
C CYS A 375 -22.06 -3.54 -31.47
N PHE A 376 -22.33 -4.50 -32.37
CA PHE A 376 -22.38 -4.25 -33.80
C PHE A 376 -23.43 -3.19 -34.18
N MET A 377 -24.62 -3.21 -33.57
CA MET A 377 -25.63 -2.16 -33.80
C MET A 377 -25.17 -0.77 -33.36
N PHE A 378 -24.40 -0.69 -32.28
CA PHE A 378 -23.83 0.57 -31.78
C PHE A 378 -22.68 1.07 -32.66
N GLU A 379 -21.98 0.17 -33.36
CA GLU A 379 -20.86 0.47 -34.26
C GLU A 379 -21.28 0.73 -35.72
N LEU A 380 -22.57 0.59 -36.05
CA LEU A 380 -23.07 0.81 -37.42
C LEU A 380 -22.59 2.15 -37.99
N SER A 381 -22.09 2.05 -39.22
CA SER A 381 -21.25 3.07 -39.85
C SER A 381 -22.04 4.24 -40.46
N SER A 382 -23.30 4.04 -40.87
CA SER A 382 -24.08 5.08 -41.54
C SER A 382 -24.82 6.03 -40.57
N PRO A 383 -24.78 7.36 -40.78
CA PRO A 383 -25.45 8.37 -39.95
C PRO A 383 -26.96 8.17 -39.84
N THR A 384 -27.58 7.63 -40.88
CA THR A 384 -29.02 7.34 -40.92
C THR A 384 -29.43 6.30 -39.87
N TRP A 385 -28.63 5.27 -39.64
CA TRP A 385 -28.89 4.25 -38.62
C TRP A 385 -28.77 4.82 -37.20
N ARG A 386 -27.74 5.65 -36.96
CA ARG A 386 -27.50 6.28 -35.65
C ARG A 386 -28.66 7.17 -35.22
N SER A 387 -29.27 7.88 -36.16
CA SER A 387 -30.47 8.70 -35.93
C SER A 387 -31.68 7.85 -35.51
N TRP A 388 -31.97 6.74 -36.21
CA TRP A 388 -33.08 5.85 -35.87
C TRP A 388 -32.89 5.11 -34.55
N LEU A 389 -31.66 4.77 -34.19
CA LEU A 389 -31.36 4.02 -32.97
C LEU A 389 -31.29 4.91 -31.72
N ASN A 390 -31.26 6.24 -31.86
CA ASN A 390 -31.14 7.22 -30.78
C ASN A 390 -30.02 6.87 -29.79
N VAL A 391 -28.86 6.53 -30.34
CA VAL A 391 -27.69 6.04 -29.60
C VAL A 391 -26.82 7.24 -29.19
N SER A 392 -26.73 7.50 -27.89
CA SER A 392 -25.68 8.36 -27.32
C SER A 392 -24.35 7.58 -27.25
N ASN A 393 -23.24 8.27 -27.46
CA ASN A 393 -21.90 7.76 -27.81
C ASN A 393 -21.19 6.79 -26.82
N ASN A 394 -21.86 6.16 -25.85
CA ASN A 394 -21.18 5.22 -24.95
C ASN A 394 -22.02 3.96 -24.66
N THR A 395 -21.64 2.87 -25.33
CA THR A 395 -22.12 1.49 -25.08
C THR A 395 -21.88 1.02 -23.65
N ASN A 396 -20.73 1.40 -23.07
CA ASN A 396 -20.37 0.99 -21.71
C ASN A 396 -21.26 1.66 -20.65
N ASP A 397 -21.61 2.94 -20.81
CA ASP A 397 -22.43 3.66 -19.83
C ASP A 397 -23.89 3.15 -19.81
N ILE A 398 -24.46 2.82 -20.97
CA ILE A 398 -25.88 2.39 -21.05
C ILE A 398 -26.08 0.99 -20.45
N ILE A 399 -25.15 0.06 -20.72
CA ILE A 399 -25.19 -1.29 -20.16
C ILE A 399 -25.09 -1.21 -18.63
N ILE A 400 -24.13 -0.44 -18.10
CA ILE A 400 -23.92 -0.24 -16.66
C ILE A 400 -25.17 0.42 -16.03
N ILE A 401 -25.66 1.55 -16.57
CA ILE A 401 -26.78 2.30 -16.00
C ILE A 401 -28.09 1.49 -15.95
N ARG A 402 -28.36 0.63 -16.95
CA ARG A 402 -29.58 -0.20 -16.98
C ARG A 402 -29.47 -1.49 -16.18
N THR A 403 -28.28 -2.11 -16.09
CA THR A 403 -28.06 -3.23 -15.16
C THR A 403 -28.16 -2.79 -13.70
N ASP A 404 -27.70 -1.57 -13.39
CA ASP A 404 -27.73 -0.98 -12.04
C ASP A 404 -29.17 -0.82 -11.53
N LYS A 405 -30.11 -0.33 -12.36
CA LYS A 405 -31.49 -0.04 -11.91
C LYS A 405 -32.35 -1.27 -11.64
N VAL A 406 -32.06 -2.42 -12.25
CA VAL A 406 -32.90 -3.63 -12.15
C VAL A 406 -32.35 -4.62 -11.11
N SER A 407 -31.02 -4.75 -11.00
CA SER A 407 -30.40 -5.71 -10.08
C SER A 407 -30.32 -5.19 -8.63
N THR A 408 -30.22 -3.87 -8.42
CA THR A 408 -30.06 -3.26 -7.08
C THR A 408 -31.30 -3.36 -6.18
N PRO A 409 -32.56 -3.23 -6.66
CA PRO A 409 -33.74 -3.40 -5.80
C PRO A 409 -33.98 -4.87 -5.45
N CYS A 410 -33.73 -5.80 -6.39
CA CYS A 410 -33.95 -7.23 -6.19
C CYS A 410 -33.05 -7.79 -5.07
N VAL A 411 -31.74 -7.47 -5.08
CA VAL A 411 -30.82 -7.89 -4.01
C VAL A 411 -31.18 -7.23 -2.67
N GLY A 412 -31.54 -5.95 -2.66
CA GLY A 412 -31.95 -5.24 -1.44
C GLY A 412 -33.23 -5.80 -0.80
N THR A 413 -34.15 -6.35 -1.60
CA THR A 413 -35.44 -6.88 -1.12
C THR A 413 -35.31 -8.34 -0.65
N THR A 414 -34.54 -9.18 -1.35
CA THR A 414 -34.26 -10.57 -0.92
C THR A 414 -33.35 -10.62 0.32
N CYS A 415 -32.41 -9.68 0.44
CA CYS A 415 -31.50 -9.61 1.60
C CYS A 415 -32.18 -9.15 2.91
N ARG A 416 -33.34 -8.49 2.86
CA ARG A 416 -34.12 -8.16 4.08
C ARG A 416 -34.67 -9.39 4.81
N VAL A 417 -34.70 -10.55 4.15
CA VAL A 417 -35.28 -11.81 4.66
C VAL A 417 -34.20 -12.77 5.21
N LEU A 418 -32.91 -12.46 5.01
CA LEU A 418 -31.82 -13.39 5.26
C LEU A 418 -30.90 -12.90 6.40
N ASN A 419 -30.49 -13.83 7.28
CA ASN A 419 -29.53 -13.56 8.35
C ASN A 419 -28.15 -13.12 7.80
N PHE A 420 -27.33 -12.48 8.64
CA PHE A 420 -26.05 -11.87 8.24
C PHE A 420 -25.10 -12.82 7.50
N SER A 421 -25.08 -14.11 7.86
CA SER A 421 -24.29 -15.14 7.14
C SER A 421 -24.81 -15.41 5.73
N SER A 422 -26.13 -15.44 5.56
CA SER A 422 -26.77 -15.60 4.24
C SER A 422 -26.62 -14.35 3.38
N TRP A 423 -26.57 -13.16 3.99
CA TRP A 423 -26.26 -11.89 3.31
C TRP A 423 -24.87 -11.91 2.66
N ILE A 424 -23.84 -12.32 3.40
CA ILE A 424 -22.46 -12.47 2.90
C ILE A 424 -22.38 -13.56 1.82
N SER A 425 -23.12 -14.66 1.97
CA SER A 425 -23.17 -15.74 0.99
C SER A 425 -23.82 -15.31 -0.32
N CYS A 426 -24.92 -14.55 -0.27
CA CYS A 426 -25.51 -13.92 -1.45
C CYS A 426 -24.51 -13.00 -2.15
N ILE A 427 -23.80 -12.14 -1.41
CA ILE A 427 -22.79 -11.24 -1.98
C ILE A 427 -21.69 -12.02 -2.73
N ARG A 428 -21.24 -13.17 -2.20
CA ARG A 428 -20.27 -14.07 -2.86
C ARG A 428 -20.77 -14.67 -4.18
N VAL A 429 -22.07 -14.92 -4.31
CA VAL A 429 -22.68 -15.54 -5.50
C VAL A 429 -22.97 -14.50 -6.60
N PHE A 430 -23.23 -13.24 -6.24
CA PHE A 430 -23.71 -12.19 -7.17
C PHE A 430 -22.61 -11.30 -7.81
N PHE A 431 -21.34 -11.70 -7.84
CA PHE A 431 -20.23 -10.80 -8.23
C PHE A 431 -20.21 -10.33 -9.70
N GLY A 432 -20.50 -9.05 -9.92
CA GLY A 432 -20.18 -8.23 -11.08
C GLY A 432 -19.96 -6.77 -10.63
N PRO A 433 -19.38 -5.89 -11.48
CA PRO A 433 -18.78 -4.57 -11.17
C PRO A 433 -19.63 -3.52 -10.43
N VAL A 434 -20.88 -3.83 -10.09
CA VAL A 434 -21.92 -2.83 -9.75
C VAL A 434 -22.23 -2.74 -8.24
N VAL A 435 -21.94 -3.80 -7.46
CA VAL A 435 -22.44 -3.91 -6.07
C VAL A 435 -21.68 -3.03 -5.07
N GLY A 436 -20.49 -2.55 -5.42
CA GLY A 436 -19.67 -1.68 -4.56
C GLY A 436 -20.36 -0.38 -4.14
N ARG A 437 -21.20 0.22 -5.00
CA ARG A 437 -21.94 1.44 -4.68
C ARG A 437 -23.16 1.20 -3.77
N CYS A 438 -23.81 0.03 -3.84
CA CYS A 438 -24.96 -0.29 -2.98
C CYS A 438 -24.57 -0.68 -1.55
N LEU A 439 -23.40 -1.29 -1.35
CA LEU A 439 -22.88 -1.60 -0.01
C LEU A 439 -22.70 -0.33 0.85
N LEU A 440 -22.38 0.80 0.21
CA LEU A 440 -22.26 2.11 0.85
C LEU A 440 -23.62 2.79 1.13
N SER A 441 -24.66 2.49 0.35
CA SER A 441 -25.98 3.13 0.50
C SER A 441 -26.87 2.46 1.56
N CYS A 442 -26.61 1.19 1.89
CA CYS A 442 -27.25 0.52 3.02
C CYS A 442 -26.60 0.98 4.34
N ARG A 443 -26.86 2.21 4.80
CA ARG A 443 -26.53 2.63 6.17
C ARG A 443 -27.28 1.73 7.16
N PRO A 444 -26.61 0.82 7.91
CA PRO A 444 -27.26 0.12 9.00
C PRO A 444 -27.36 1.13 10.14
N PHE A 445 -28.54 1.68 10.36
CA PHE A 445 -28.77 2.80 11.28
C PHE A 445 -28.60 2.45 12.77
N SER A 446 -27.95 1.33 13.15
CA SER A 446 -27.83 0.94 14.56
C SER A 446 -26.64 0.04 14.95
N LEU A 447 -25.92 -0.59 14.00
CA LEU A 447 -24.91 -1.60 14.31
C LEU A 447 -23.48 -1.07 14.58
N ARG A 448 -23.31 0.22 14.91
CA ARG A 448 -21.99 0.89 14.98
C ARG A 448 -21.05 0.38 16.09
N LYS A 449 -21.50 -0.52 16.97
CA LYS A 449 -20.74 -0.94 18.17
C LYS A 449 -20.41 -2.44 18.25
N ASP A 450 -20.88 -3.28 17.33
CA ASP A 450 -20.78 -4.73 17.49
C ASP A 450 -19.65 -5.38 16.67
N GLU A 451 -19.23 -6.57 17.10
CA GLU A 451 -18.28 -7.46 16.40
C GLU A 451 -18.68 -7.74 14.94
N ALA A 452 -19.98 -7.69 14.63
CA ALA A 452 -20.53 -7.77 13.29
C ALA A 452 -20.04 -6.64 12.36
N ALA A 453 -19.89 -5.41 12.86
CA ALA A 453 -19.36 -4.30 12.07
C ALA A 453 -17.88 -4.49 11.73
N ARG A 454 -17.09 -5.06 12.65
CA ARG A 454 -15.69 -5.42 12.43
C ARG A 454 -15.55 -6.55 11.40
N VAL A 455 -16.43 -7.56 11.44
CA VAL A 455 -16.49 -8.63 10.43
C VAL A 455 -16.90 -8.08 9.05
N SER A 456 -17.85 -7.15 9.01
CA SER A 456 -18.27 -6.46 7.79
C SER A 456 -17.11 -5.69 7.14
N TYR A 457 -16.38 -4.89 7.94
CA TYR A 457 -15.21 -4.15 7.48
C TYR A 457 -14.12 -5.07 6.90
N ARG A 458 -13.79 -6.17 7.58
CA ARG A 458 -12.83 -7.18 7.08
C ARG A 458 -13.27 -7.81 5.75
N THR A 459 -14.58 -8.02 5.58
CA THR A 459 -15.14 -8.59 4.34
C THR A 459 -14.96 -7.60 3.19
N ASN A 460 -15.19 -6.30 3.44
CA ASN A 460 -14.97 -5.24 2.46
C ASN A 460 -13.49 -5.11 2.05
N ILE A 461 -12.54 -5.22 2.98
CA ILE A 461 -11.09 -5.21 2.65
C ILE A 461 -10.72 -6.37 1.72
N LYS A 462 -11.11 -7.60 2.08
CA LYS A 462 -10.82 -8.79 1.25
C LYS A 462 -11.43 -8.66 -0.14
N MET A 463 -12.64 -8.10 -0.22
CA MET A 463 -13.35 -7.86 -1.47
C MET A 463 -12.65 -6.80 -2.32
N SER A 464 -12.17 -5.71 -1.70
CA SER A 464 -11.36 -4.69 -2.36
C SER A 464 -10.10 -5.29 -2.98
N GLY A 465 -9.32 -6.07 -2.22
CA GLY A 465 -8.11 -6.72 -2.74
C GLY A 465 -8.36 -7.66 -3.93
N VAL A 466 -9.46 -8.43 -3.91
CA VAL A 466 -9.86 -9.31 -5.03
C VAL A 466 -10.26 -8.50 -6.28
N LEU A 467 -10.92 -7.35 -6.10
CA LEU A 467 -11.35 -6.48 -7.19
C LEU A 467 -10.17 -5.72 -7.82
N THR A 468 -9.21 -5.26 -7.00
CA THR A 468 -7.96 -4.66 -7.47
C THR A 468 -7.09 -5.65 -8.23
N PHE A 469 -6.99 -6.91 -7.77
CA PHE A 469 -6.25 -7.97 -8.48
C PHE A 469 -6.81 -8.26 -9.88
N ARG A 470 -8.12 -8.07 -10.09
CA ARG A 470 -8.77 -8.24 -11.39
C ARG A 470 -8.74 -6.99 -12.27
N GLY A 471 -8.06 -5.93 -11.85
CA GLY A 471 -7.68 -4.78 -12.69
C GLY A 471 -8.83 -3.93 -13.23
N SER A 472 -10.04 -3.99 -12.66
CA SER A 472 -11.21 -3.31 -13.25
C SER A 472 -11.97 -2.35 -12.33
N LEU A 473 -11.84 -2.42 -11.00
CA LEU A 473 -12.57 -1.53 -10.07
C LEU A 473 -11.87 -1.39 -8.72
N GLU A 474 -11.71 -0.15 -8.25
CA GLU A 474 -11.28 0.16 -6.88
C GLU A 474 -12.51 0.45 -6.00
N LEU A 475 -12.61 -0.26 -4.87
CA LEU A 475 -13.55 0.08 -3.79
C LEU A 475 -12.97 1.27 -3.03
N THR A 476 -13.35 2.48 -3.42
CA THR A 476 -12.88 3.72 -2.79
C THR A 476 -13.79 4.13 -1.62
N ASN A 477 -13.20 4.71 -0.58
CA ASN A 477 -13.86 5.35 0.58
C ASN A 477 -14.76 4.46 1.46
N PHE A 478 -14.63 3.14 1.41
CA PHE A 478 -15.41 2.25 2.31
C PHE A 478 -15.07 2.48 3.80
N GLN A 479 -13.87 2.99 4.11
CA GLN A 479 -13.42 3.30 5.46
C GLN A 479 -14.22 4.40 6.16
N GLU A 480 -14.83 5.35 5.41
CA GLU A 480 -15.58 6.48 6.00
C GLU A 480 -16.77 6.01 6.84
N GLY A 481 -17.47 4.95 6.41
CA GLY A 481 -18.62 4.40 7.12
C GLY A 481 -18.28 3.70 8.45
N PHE A 482 -17.00 3.39 8.68
CA PHE A 482 -16.52 2.70 9.89
C PHE A 482 -15.65 3.58 10.78
N ARG A 483 -15.35 4.82 10.37
CA ARG A 483 -14.50 5.76 11.11
C ARG A 483 -15.00 6.04 12.52
N GLU A 484 -16.31 6.13 12.72
CA GLU A 484 -16.90 6.34 14.06
C GLU A 484 -16.81 5.10 14.98
N ALA A 485 -16.72 3.89 14.43
CA ALA A 485 -16.63 2.65 15.20
C ALA A 485 -15.19 2.35 15.64
N LEU A 486 -14.21 2.92 14.94
CA LEU A 486 -12.78 2.66 15.13
C LEU A 486 -12.29 2.97 16.56
N PRO A 487 -12.59 4.13 17.18
CA PRO A 487 -12.20 4.39 18.57
C PRO A 487 -12.79 3.37 19.57
N TYR A 488 -14.02 2.90 19.31
CA TYR A 488 -14.66 1.89 20.15
C TYR A 488 -13.95 0.53 20.05
N TRP A 489 -13.58 0.11 18.85
CA TRP A 489 -12.84 -1.14 18.66
C TRP A 489 -11.45 -1.12 19.30
N LEU A 490 -10.75 0.02 19.23
CA LEU A 490 -9.45 0.20 19.89
C LEU A 490 -9.60 0.17 21.41
N ASN A 491 -10.55 0.93 21.96
CA ASN A 491 -10.80 0.96 23.40
C ASN A 491 -11.23 -0.42 23.93
N GLN A 492 -12.07 -1.15 23.19
CA GLN A 492 -12.48 -2.50 23.57
C GLN A 492 -11.30 -3.48 23.52
N ALA A 493 -10.43 -3.37 22.52
CA ALA A 493 -9.23 -4.19 22.43
C ALA A 493 -8.27 -3.89 23.59
N PHE A 494 -8.06 -2.61 23.91
CA PHE A 494 -7.25 -2.17 25.04
C PHE A 494 -7.81 -2.69 26.37
N SER A 495 -9.09 -2.41 26.69
CA SER A 495 -9.69 -2.80 27.98
C SER A 495 -9.70 -4.32 28.17
N THR A 496 -10.11 -5.07 27.14
CA THR A 496 -10.15 -6.53 27.19
C THR A 496 -8.74 -7.11 27.40
N THR A 497 -7.73 -6.52 26.78
CA THR A 497 -6.33 -6.94 26.93
C THR A 497 -5.83 -6.61 28.33
N GLN A 498 -6.08 -5.40 28.81
CA GLN A 498 -5.70 -4.97 30.16
C GLN A 498 -6.34 -5.86 31.24
N ASP A 499 -7.64 -6.12 31.17
CA ASP A 499 -8.36 -6.98 32.13
C ASP A 499 -7.83 -8.42 32.15
N ARG A 500 -7.35 -8.92 31.01
CA ARG A 500 -6.74 -10.27 30.93
C ARG A 500 -5.37 -10.27 31.58
N VAL A 501 -4.57 -9.24 31.33
CA VAL A 501 -3.24 -9.06 31.91
C VAL A 501 -3.31 -8.92 33.43
N GLU A 502 -4.22 -8.09 33.93
CA GLU A 502 -4.40 -7.90 35.38
C GLU A 502 -4.82 -9.22 36.06
N ARG A 503 -5.72 -9.99 35.44
CA ARG A 503 -6.11 -11.31 35.95
C ARG A 503 -4.96 -12.32 35.91
N ALA A 504 -4.16 -12.33 34.85
CA ALA A 504 -3.01 -13.21 34.72
C ALA A 504 -2.00 -12.98 35.86
N VAL A 505 -1.72 -11.71 36.21
CA VAL A 505 -0.85 -11.36 37.34
C VAL A 505 -1.46 -11.74 38.69
N GLN A 506 -2.79 -11.59 38.86
CA GLN A 506 -3.47 -11.93 40.10
C GLN A 506 -3.45 -13.42 40.43
N VAL A 507 -3.55 -14.29 39.41
CA VAL A 507 -3.49 -15.75 39.60
C VAL A 507 -2.06 -16.28 39.67
N ASP A 508 -1.07 -15.47 39.29
CA ASP A 508 0.33 -15.86 39.30
C ASP A 508 0.86 -16.10 40.71
N GLN A 509 1.64 -17.17 40.85
CA GLN A 509 2.36 -17.55 42.05
C GLN A 509 3.86 -17.21 41.98
N LEU A 510 4.31 -16.55 40.91
CA LEU A 510 5.68 -16.10 40.68
C LEU A 510 6.69 -17.26 40.74
N GLN A 511 6.36 -18.36 40.05
CA GLN A 511 7.24 -19.52 39.90
C GLN A 511 7.74 -19.64 38.45
N PRO A 512 8.98 -20.08 38.24
CA PRO A 512 9.51 -20.29 36.90
C PRO A 512 8.80 -21.47 36.22
N LEU A 513 8.59 -21.36 34.90
CA LEU A 513 7.96 -22.39 34.09
C LEU A 513 8.94 -23.55 33.81
N GLN A 514 8.72 -24.71 34.43
CA GLN A 514 9.53 -25.92 34.22
C GLN A 514 9.03 -26.78 33.04
N SER A 515 8.91 -26.19 31.84
CA SER A 515 8.47 -26.93 30.64
C SER A 515 9.56 -26.93 29.56
N GLY A 516 10.31 -28.03 29.44
CA GLY A 516 11.20 -28.34 28.31
C GLY A 516 12.70 -28.46 28.65
N ALA A 517 13.52 -28.73 27.63
CA ALA A 517 14.98 -28.91 27.74
C ALA A 517 15.76 -27.60 28.01
N VAL A 518 15.11 -26.43 27.86
CA VAL A 518 15.67 -25.11 28.19
C VAL A 518 14.82 -24.50 29.29
N PRO A 519 15.38 -24.14 30.46
CA PRO A 519 14.61 -23.61 31.58
C PRO A 519 14.08 -22.21 31.24
N ILE A 520 12.75 -22.05 31.29
CA ILE A 520 12.09 -20.76 31.14
C ILE A 520 12.10 -20.07 32.51
N LYS A 521 12.93 -19.03 32.64
CA LYS A 521 13.18 -18.36 33.93
C LYS A 521 12.11 -17.35 34.36
N HIS A 522 11.12 -17.07 33.51
CA HIS A 522 9.99 -16.18 33.78
C HIS A 522 8.71 -16.95 34.12
N SER A 523 7.74 -16.26 34.70
CA SER A 523 6.46 -16.78 35.16
C SER A 523 5.45 -17.01 34.02
N SER A 524 4.33 -17.66 34.34
CA SER A 524 3.20 -17.80 33.40
C SER A 524 2.57 -16.45 33.04
N SER A 525 2.55 -15.47 33.95
CA SER A 525 1.91 -14.18 33.66
C SER A 525 2.68 -13.37 32.62
N ALA A 526 4.00 -13.50 32.55
CA ALA A 526 4.82 -12.90 31.51
C ALA A 526 4.52 -13.51 30.12
N VAL A 527 4.31 -14.82 30.04
CA VAL A 527 3.91 -15.49 28.78
C VAL A 527 2.50 -15.09 28.37
N ASP A 528 1.56 -15.07 29.31
CA ASP A 528 0.17 -14.69 29.08
C ASP A 528 0.06 -13.24 28.60
N LEU A 529 0.87 -12.32 29.12
CA LEU A 529 0.95 -10.94 28.64
C LEU A 529 1.32 -10.88 27.16
N VAL A 530 2.36 -11.61 26.72
CA VAL A 530 2.77 -11.64 25.31
C VAL A 530 1.65 -12.21 24.44
N ALA A 531 0.99 -13.27 24.91
CA ALA A 531 -0.16 -13.85 24.24
C ALA A 531 -1.35 -12.88 24.18
N CYS A 532 -1.53 -12.00 25.18
CA CYS A 532 -2.57 -10.98 25.22
C CYS A 532 -2.28 -9.78 24.30
N ILE A 533 -1.00 -9.43 24.09
CA ILE A 533 -0.59 -8.38 23.14
C ILE A 533 -0.74 -8.83 21.68
N GLN A 534 -0.55 -10.13 21.39
CA GLN A 534 -0.61 -10.65 20.03
C GLN A 534 -1.94 -10.35 19.29
N PRO A 535 -3.14 -10.48 19.90
CA PRO A 535 -4.40 -10.02 19.31
C PRO A 535 -4.44 -8.55 18.90
N VAL A 536 -3.70 -7.67 19.60
CA VAL A 536 -3.59 -6.24 19.27
C VAL A 536 -2.75 -6.06 18.00
N CYS A 537 -1.63 -6.80 17.88
CA CYS A 537 -0.84 -6.84 16.65
C CYS A 537 -1.64 -7.42 15.47
N GLN A 538 -2.42 -8.48 15.70
CA GLN A 538 -3.31 -9.04 14.68
C GLN A 538 -4.44 -8.07 14.30
N LEU A 539 -4.96 -7.27 15.23
CA LEU A 539 -5.94 -6.23 14.95
C LEU A 539 -5.37 -5.21 13.96
N TRP A 540 -4.11 -4.78 14.13
CA TRP A 540 -3.44 -3.88 13.18
C TRP A 540 -3.40 -4.46 11.77
N GLU A 541 -2.90 -5.69 11.61
CA GLU A 541 -2.83 -6.38 10.32
C GLU A 541 -4.23 -6.52 9.68
N GLN A 542 -5.23 -6.89 10.49
CA GLN A 542 -6.59 -7.08 10.02
C GLN A 542 -7.32 -5.78 9.67
N LEU A 543 -6.95 -4.66 10.29
CA LEU A 543 -7.50 -3.35 9.95
C LEU A 543 -6.95 -2.87 8.62
N SER A 544 -5.67 -3.10 8.32
CA SER A 544 -5.05 -2.71 7.03
C SER A 544 -5.55 -1.34 6.52
N TRP A 545 -5.60 -0.34 7.42
CA TRP A 545 -6.33 0.90 7.16
C TRP A 545 -5.74 1.59 5.92
N PRO A 546 -6.58 1.98 4.94
CA PRO A 546 -6.11 2.41 3.62
C PRO A 546 -5.60 3.85 3.62
N ASP A 547 -6.14 4.71 4.48
CA ASP A 547 -5.72 6.11 4.60
C ASP A 547 -4.39 6.21 5.35
N PRO A 548 -3.32 6.78 4.75
CA PRO A 548 -1.99 6.79 5.33
C PRO A 548 -1.85 7.68 6.59
N GLU A 549 -2.55 8.81 6.66
CA GLU A 549 -2.51 9.70 7.84
C GLU A 549 -3.20 9.02 9.03
N GLU A 550 -4.40 8.49 8.80
CA GLU A 550 -5.16 7.78 9.85
C GLU A 550 -4.47 6.48 10.26
N ALA A 551 -3.86 5.76 9.31
CA ALA A 551 -3.06 4.57 9.62
C ALA A 551 -1.87 4.89 10.52
N PHE A 552 -1.21 6.04 10.33
CA PHE A 552 -0.15 6.51 11.22
C PHE A 552 -0.69 6.81 12.62
N MET A 553 -1.79 7.56 12.72
CA MET A 553 -2.45 7.86 13.99
C MET A 553 -2.89 6.59 14.74
N LEU A 554 -3.40 5.59 14.02
CA LEU A 554 -3.75 4.29 14.56
C LEU A 554 -2.55 3.53 15.11
N MET A 555 -1.43 3.54 14.38
CA MET A 555 -0.19 2.90 14.84
C MET A 555 0.33 3.57 16.12
N VAL A 556 0.32 4.90 16.16
CA VAL A 556 0.70 5.67 17.35
C VAL A 556 -0.19 5.27 18.53
N LYS A 557 -1.51 5.18 18.33
CA LYS A 557 -2.44 4.79 19.39
C LYS A 557 -2.23 3.36 19.88
N LEU A 558 -2.07 2.40 18.96
CA LEU A 558 -1.83 1.00 19.32
C LEU A 558 -0.49 0.81 20.05
N THR A 559 0.55 1.53 19.63
CA THR A 559 1.85 1.52 20.30
C THR A 559 1.75 2.09 21.71
N GLU A 560 1.05 3.21 21.87
CA GLU A 560 0.77 3.82 23.18
C GLU A 560 0.03 2.85 24.10
N ASP A 561 -1.01 2.18 23.58
CA ASP A 561 -1.85 1.24 24.32
C ASP A 561 -1.06 0.00 24.79
N VAL A 562 -0.23 -0.59 23.93
CA VAL A 562 0.67 -1.69 24.30
C VAL A 562 1.68 -1.25 25.36
N CYS A 563 2.27 -0.06 25.21
CA CYS A 563 3.19 0.50 26.20
C CYS A 563 2.52 0.70 27.57
N LYS A 564 1.28 1.21 27.59
CA LYS A 564 0.49 1.37 28.81
C LYS A 564 0.16 0.03 29.48
N ILE A 565 -0.24 -0.98 28.70
CA ILE A 565 -0.51 -2.33 29.23
C ILE A 565 0.75 -2.91 29.91
N VAL A 566 1.91 -2.75 29.27
CA VAL A 566 3.20 -3.22 29.81
C VAL A 566 3.59 -2.48 31.09
N VAL A 567 3.41 -1.16 31.13
CA VAL A 567 3.68 -0.36 32.34
C VAL A 567 2.73 -0.73 33.47
N ASN A 568 1.44 -0.93 33.19
CA ASN A 568 0.45 -1.37 34.18
C ASN A 568 0.79 -2.76 34.72
N TYR A 569 1.17 -3.71 33.86
CA TYR A 569 1.65 -5.02 34.29
C TYR A 569 2.80 -4.88 35.31
N CYS A 570 3.77 -4.01 35.05
CA CYS A 570 4.89 -3.78 35.96
C CYS A 570 4.43 -3.29 37.34
N HIS A 571 3.46 -2.37 37.38
CA HIS A 571 2.89 -1.87 38.64
C HIS A 571 2.12 -2.96 39.40
N THR A 572 1.28 -3.72 38.70
CA THR A 572 0.49 -4.81 39.31
C THR A 572 1.39 -5.95 39.79
N LEU A 573 2.44 -6.28 39.05
CA LEU A 573 3.42 -7.31 39.42
C LEU A 573 4.19 -6.92 40.70
N LYS A 574 4.55 -5.63 40.82
CA LYS A 574 5.22 -5.08 42.01
C LYS A 574 4.35 -5.19 43.27
N GLU A 575 3.05 -4.90 43.15
CA GLU A 575 2.12 -5.07 44.26
C GLU A 575 1.92 -6.55 44.59
N ARG A 576 1.82 -7.40 43.58
CA ARG A 576 1.68 -8.86 43.76
C ARG A 576 2.86 -9.48 44.49
N VAL A 577 4.09 -9.15 44.11
CA VAL A 577 5.28 -9.68 44.79
C VAL A 577 5.40 -9.14 46.21
N ARG A 578 4.95 -7.91 46.49
CA ARG A 578 4.93 -7.37 47.86
C ARG A 578 4.01 -8.20 48.76
N VAL A 579 2.78 -8.45 48.33
CA VAL A 579 1.79 -9.24 49.09
C VAL A 579 2.25 -10.67 49.31
N LEU A 580 2.82 -11.31 48.27
CA LEU A 580 3.32 -12.69 48.41
C LEU A 580 4.59 -12.75 49.26
N SER A 581 5.48 -11.77 49.16
CA SER A 581 6.74 -11.73 49.90
C SER A 581 6.58 -11.43 51.38
N GLU A 582 5.58 -10.64 51.79
CA GLU A 582 5.32 -10.35 53.21
C GLU A 582 4.86 -11.61 53.98
N ASN A 583 4.23 -12.56 53.29
CA ASN A 583 3.68 -13.79 53.86
C ASN A 583 4.57 -15.04 53.66
N SER A 584 5.78 -14.88 53.13
CA SER A 584 6.68 -15.98 52.74
C SER A 584 8.02 -15.96 53.50
N ASP A 585 8.67 -17.12 53.59
CA ASP A 585 10.04 -17.25 54.09
C ASP A 585 11.05 -16.45 53.24
N HIS A 586 12.17 -16.03 53.82
CA HIS A 586 13.21 -15.22 53.17
C HIS A 586 13.71 -15.82 51.84
N GLY A 587 14.02 -17.12 51.80
CA GLY A 587 14.48 -17.79 50.57
C GLY A 587 13.40 -17.84 49.48
N ARG A 588 12.13 -18.06 49.86
CA ARG A 588 11.01 -18.04 48.90
C ARG A 588 10.76 -16.64 48.35
N ALA A 589 10.93 -15.61 49.17
CA ALA A 589 10.85 -14.21 48.75
C ALA A 589 11.94 -13.84 47.74
N ILE A 590 13.18 -14.31 47.94
CA ILE A 590 14.30 -14.12 47.01
C ILE A 590 13.98 -14.79 45.65
N ASN A 591 13.47 -16.02 45.67
CA ASN A 591 13.11 -16.74 44.45
C ASN A 591 12.02 -16.00 43.65
N MET A 592 10.98 -15.51 44.31
CA MET A 592 9.91 -14.73 43.65
C MET A 592 10.44 -13.42 43.05
N LEU A 593 11.33 -12.72 43.75
CA LEU A 593 11.97 -11.49 43.23
C LEU A 593 12.84 -11.78 42.00
N CYS A 594 13.51 -12.92 41.94
CA CYS A 594 14.27 -13.34 40.75
C CYS A 594 13.36 -13.55 39.53
N VAL A 595 12.23 -14.24 39.73
CA VAL A 595 11.22 -14.45 38.68
C VAL A 595 10.66 -13.11 38.20
N VAL A 596 10.34 -12.18 39.10
CA VAL A 596 9.87 -10.83 38.73
C VAL A 596 10.90 -10.07 37.88
N VAL A 597 12.18 -10.12 38.23
CA VAL A 597 13.25 -9.50 37.42
C VAL A 597 13.30 -10.11 36.02
N ASN A 598 13.16 -11.43 35.91
CA ASN A 598 13.12 -12.12 34.61
C ASN A 598 11.87 -11.80 33.81
N ASP A 599 10.71 -11.66 34.45
CA ASP A 599 9.46 -11.25 33.82
C ASP A 599 9.64 -9.85 33.20
N LEU A 600 10.11 -8.88 33.99
CA LEU A 600 10.33 -7.52 33.51
C LEU A 600 11.35 -7.44 32.36
N GLU A 601 12.41 -8.27 32.40
CA GLU A 601 13.37 -8.35 31.30
C GLU A 601 12.78 -9.01 30.05
N HIS A 602 11.95 -10.04 30.22
CA HIS A 602 11.21 -10.65 29.11
C HIS A 602 10.31 -9.60 28.41
N LEU A 603 9.61 -8.78 29.19
CA LEU A 603 8.80 -7.66 28.68
C LEU A 603 9.63 -6.63 27.93
N ARG A 604 10.83 -6.30 28.45
CA ARG A 604 11.75 -5.37 27.78
C ARG A 604 12.14 -5.89 26.40
N LEU A 605 12.44 -7.19 26.27
CA LEU A 605 12.74 -7.84 25.00
C LEU A 605 11.54 -7.88 24.03
N VAL A 606 10.33 -8.06 24.56
CA VAL A 606 9.09 -8.02 23.75
C VAL A 606 8.88 -6.63 23.17
N LEU A 607 9.03 -5.57 23.98
CA LEU A 607 8.96 -4.19 23.50
C LEU A 607 10.00 -3.89 22.42
N THR A 608 11.24 -4.37 22.58
CA THR A 608 12.29 -4.19 21.55
C THR A 608 11.92 -4.82 20.20
N ARG A 609 11.10 -5.88 20.20
CA ARG A 609 10.63 -6.55 18.98
C ARG A 609 9.34 -5.97 18.42
N LEU A 610 8.62 -5.12 19.16
CA LEU A 610 7.35 -4.54 18.75
C LEU A 610 7.39 -3.81 17.39
N PRO A 611 8.44 -3.01 17.05
CA PRO A 611 8.53 -2.36 15.74
C PRO A 611 8.54 -3.34 14.55
N THR A 612 9.14 -4.52 14.75
CA THR A 612 9.18 -5.58 13.74
C THR A 612 7.82 -6.28 13.61
N GLN A 613 7.14 -6.54 14.73
CA GLN A 613 5.82 -7.19 14.75
C GLN A 613 4.72 -6.32 14.14
N LEU A 614 4.80 -5.01 14.32
CA LEU A 614 3.83 -4.05 13.76
C LEU A 614 4.20 -3.55 12.35
N ASN A 615 5.30 -4.05 11.77
CA ASN A 615 5.82 -3.67 10.47
C ASN A 615 5.94 -2.14 10.28
N TRP A 616 6.67 -1.47 11.19
CA TRP A 616 6.90 -0.03 11.09
C TRP A 616 7.60 0.38 9.79
N ALA A 617 8.46 -0.48 9.23
CA ALA A 617 9.12 -0.25 7.95
C ALA A 617 8.09 -0.14 6.80
N GLY A 618 7.16 -1.09 6.70
CA GLY A 618 6.10 -1.04 5.70
C GLY A 618 5.14 0.14 5.90
N LEU A 619 4.87 0.55 7.15
CA LEU A 619 4.10 1.76 7.40
C LEU A 619 4.84 3.02 6.94
N ARG A 620 6.13 3.14 7.26
CA ARG A 620 6.98 4.27 6.86
C ARG A 620 6.95 4.50 5.36
N ASP A 621 7.07 3.43 4.57
CA ASP A 621 7.02 3.52 3.11
C ASP A 621 5.67 4.04 2.60
N ARG A 622 4.56 3.62 3.23
CA ARG A 622 3.21 4.09 2.88
C ARG A 622 2.92 5.54 3.29
N THR A 623 3.55 6.02 4.36
CA THR A 623 3.28 7.35 4.92
C THR A 623 4.29 8.41 4.49
N ARG A 624 5.33 8.04 3.73
CA ARG A 624 6.47 8.90 3.36
C ARG A 624 6.08 10.23 2.69
N THR A 625 4.97 10.24 1.95
CA THR A 625 4.50 11.43 1.23
C THR A 625 3.71 12.40 2.12
N VAL A 626 3.23 11.95 3.28
CA VAL A 626 2.26 12.69 4.10
C VAL A 626 2.79 13.01 5.51
N ILE A 627 3.58 12.11 6.09
CA ILE A 627 4.21 12.28 7.39
C ILE A 627 5.71 12.51 7.20
N GLY A 628 6.23 13.58 7.81
CA GLY A 628 7.65 13.90 7.76
C GLY A 628 8.52 12.81 8.43
N GLU A 629 9.67 12.52 7.83
CA GLU A 629 10.64 11.51 8.30
C GLU A 629 11.00 11.71 9.79
N SER A 630 11.16 12.96 10.22
CA SER A 630 11.46 13.33 11.60
C SER A 630 10.31 13.05 12.56
N GLN A 631 9.05 13.28 12.17
CA GLN A 631 7.88 12.95 12.99
C GLN A 631 7.75 11.45 13.19
N PHE A 632 8.00 10.65 12.15
CA PHE A 632 7.97 9.20 12.25
C PHE A 632 9.07 8.67 13.20
N GLN A 633 10.31 9.15 13.04
CA GLN A 633 11.46 8.72 13.85
C GLN A 633 11.40 9.21 15.30
N ASN A 634 10.69 10.30 15.57
CA ASN A 634 10.57 10.81 16.94
C ASN A 634 9.35 10.26 17.67
N THR A 635 8.19 10.14 17.04
CA THR A 635 6.93 9.86 17.75
C THR A 635 6.81 8.41 18.22
N LEU A 636 6.96 7.44 17.31
CA LEU A 636 6.80 6.02 17.62
C LEU A 636 7.95 5.49 18.50
N PRO A 637 9.24 5.75 18.18
CA PRO A 637 10.34 5.32 19.04
C PRO A 637 10.36 5.98 20.42
N SER A 638 9.95 7.25 20.54
CA SER A 638 9.92 7.94 21.85
C SER A 638 8.97 7.27 22.84
N GLN A 639 7.78 6.86 22.40
CA GLN A 639 6.83 6.13 23.26
C GLN A 639 7.40 4.80 23.74
N LEU A 640 8.05 4.06 22.84
CA LEU A 640 8.69 2.79 23.17
C LEU A 640 9.86 2.98 24.15
N GLN A 641 10.71 3.97 23.90
CA GLN A 641 11.84 4.32 24.76
C GLN A 641 11.37 4.75 26.15
N GLN A 642 10.26 5.48 26.26
CA GLN A 642 9.68 5.86 27.54
C GLN A 642 9.28 4.62 28.36
N ALA A 643 8.55 3.67 27.75
CA ALA A 643 8.14 2.43 28.41
C ALA A 643 9.34 1.53 28.77
N GLN A 644 10.30 1.38 27.85
CA GLN A 644 11.55 0.67 28.12
C GLN A 644 12.36 1.31 29.26
N GLY A 645 12.36 2.64 29.34
CA GLY A 645 12.98 3.40 30.42
C GLY A 645 12.29 3.16 31.78
N VAL A 646 10.96 3.04 31.81
CA VAL A 646 10.20 2.64 33.00
C VAL A 646 10.59 1.23 33.43
N LEU A 647 10.56 0.25 32.52
CA LEU A 647 10.97 -1.13 32.81
C LEU A 647 12.42 -1.20 33.32
N GLY A 648 13.35 -0.49 32.68
CA GLY A 648 14.74 -0.44 33.13
C GLY A 648 14.91 0.13 34.54
N ARG A 649 14.11 1.15 34.92
CA ARG A 649 14.10 1.68 36.29
C ARG A 649 13.53 0.67 37.28
N GLU A 650 12.45 -0.02 36.92
CA GLU A 650 11.81 -1.01 37.79
C GLU A 650 12.65 -2.28 37.95
N ILE A 651 13.34 -2.75 36.91
CA ILE A 651 14.36 -3.81 37.00
C ILE A 651 15.44 -3.42 37.99
N ARG A 652 16.00 -2.20 37.88
CA ARG A 652 17.00 -1.70 38.85
C ARG A 652 16.44 -1.60 40.27
N SER A 653 15.20 -1.15 40.43
CA SER A 653 14.54 -1.08 41.74
C SER A 653 14.30 -2.46 42.35
N ALA A 654 13.92 -3.44 41.55
CA ALA A 654 13.73 -4.83 41.97
C ALA A 654 15.08 -5.49 42.34
N LEU A 655 16.13 -5.24 41.56
CA LEU A 655 17.50 -5.69 41.86
C LEU A 655 18.05 -5.06 43.15
N ASP A 656 17.79 -3.76 43.41
CA ASP A 656 18.17 -3.13 44.69
C ASP A 656 17.40 -3.73 45.88
N THR A 657 16.11 -4.03 45.70
CA THR A 657 15.29 -4.69 46.73
C THR A 657 15.78 -6.11 46.99
N LEU A 658 16.13 -6.86 45.95
CA LEU A 658 16.76 -8.18 46.03
C LEU A 658 18.09 -8.08 46.77
N GLY A 659 18.95 -7.12 46.40
CA GLY A 659 20.24 -6.89 47.03
C GLY A 659 20.15 -6.60 48.53
N LYS A 660 19.13 -5.85 48.96
CA LYS A 660 18.87 -5.58 50.39
C LYS A 660 18.35 -6.81 51.15
N LYS A 661 17.58 -7.68 50.50
CA LYS A 661 16.90 -8.82 51.12
C LYS A 661 17.77 -10.08 51.17
N VAL A 662 18.78 -10.16 50.32
CA VAL A 662 19.79 -11.23 50.31
C VAL A 662 20.75 -11.10 51.50
N ILE A 663 20.97 -9.92 52.07
CA ILE A 663 21.90 -9.78 53.20
C ILE A 663 21.13 -9.83 54.52
N PRO A 664 21.44 -10.78 55.44
CA PRO A 664 20.79 -10.85 56.74
C PRO A 664 21.03 -9.58 57.56
N SER A 665 19.97 -8.99 58.13
CA SER A 665 20.03 -7.75 58.92
C SER A 665 20.65 -7.90 60.32
N LYS A 666 21.09 -9.11 60.71
CA LYS A 666 21.71 -9.40 62.00
C LYS A 666 22.90 -10.35 61.81
N SER A 667 24.08 -9.82 61.50
CA SER A 667 25.33 -10.60 61.54
C SER A 667 26.05 -10.35 62.86
N THR A 668 26.18 -11.38 63.70
CA THR A 668 26.99 -11.35 64.93
C THR A 668 28.48 -11.62 64.64
N GLU A 669 29.34 -11.36 65.63
CA GLU A 669 30.82 -11.43 65.57
C GLU A 669 31.42 -12.80 65.16
N ASP A 670 30.63 -13.88 65.15
CA ASP A 670 31.01 -15.25 64.73
C ASP A 670 30.32 -15.70 63.41
N ALA A 671 29.68 -14.79 62.67
CA ALA A 671 28.81 -15.12 61.54
C ALA A 671 29.49 -15.14 60.15
N ALA A 672 30.81 -14.94 60.05
CA ALA A 672 31.50 -14.85 58.75
C ALA A 672 31.32 -16.11 57.88
N ASP A 673 31.66 -17.29 58.41
CA ASP A 673 31.52 -18.56 57.67
C ASP A 673 30.06 -18.90 57.32
N PRO A 674 29.08 -18.82 58.26
CA PRO A 674 27.67 -19.00 57.94
C PRO A 674 27.12 -18.01 56.90
N LEU A 675 27.54 -16.74 56.98
CA LEU A 675 27.14 -15.69 56.03
C LEU A 675 27.71 -15.99 54.64
N MET A 676 28.99 -16.37 54.55
CA MET A 676 29.62 -16.72 53.27
C MET A 676 28.96 -17.93 52.62
N ARG A 677 28.66 -19.00 53.37
CA ARG A 677 27.93 -20.17 52.84
C ARG A 677 26.51 -19.83 52.41
N TYR A 678 25.83 -18.95 53.14
CA TYR A 678 24.51 -18.46 52.75
C TYR A 678 24.58 -17.65 51.46
N LEU A 679 25.50 -16.67 51.38
CA LEU A 679 25.72 -15.85 50.19
C LEU A 679 26.11 -16.71 48.97
N GLU A 680 27.00 -17.68 49.14
CA GLU A 680 27.39 -18.62 48.08
C GLU A 680 26.19 -19.41 47.55
N ARG A 681 25.33 -19.91 48.44
CA ARG A 681 24.09 -20.62 48.05
C ARG A 681 23.12 -19.72 47.30
N GLU A 682 22.85 -18.52 47.83
CA GLU A 682 21.90 -17.59 47.21
C GLU A 682 22.46 -17.01 45.88
N LEU A 683 23.74 -16.70 45.80
CA LEU A 683 24.42 -16.25 44.57
C LEU A 683 24.44 -17.35 43.51
N HIS A 684 24.69 -18.59 43.90
CA HIS A 684 24.64 -19.72 42.98
C HIS A 684 23.23 -19.89 42.38
N TYR A 685 22.19 -19.89 43.24
CA TYR A 685 20.81 -19.92 42.78
C TYR A 685 20.48 -18.75 41.84
N MET A 686 20.89 -17.53 42.18
CA MET A 686 20.66 -16.34 41.35
C MET A 686 21.41 -16.41 40.01
N ASN A 687 22.63 -16.93 39.97
CA ASN A 687 23.37 -17.12 38.72
C ASN A 687 22.65 -18.11 37.79
N GLU A 688 22.11 -19.20 38.33
CA GLU A 688 21.35 -20.18 37.55
C GLU A 688 19.97 -19.65 37.12
N ASN A 689 19.30 -18.85 37.96
CA ASN A 689 17.89 -18.49 37.77
C ASN A 689 17.65 -17.04 37.31
N LEU A 690 18.64 -16.15 37.27
CA LEU A 690 18.51 -14.81 36.65
C LEU A 690 19.05 -14.82 35.21
N VAL A 691 18.63 -13.82 34.43
CA VAL A 691 19.32 -13.45 33.19
C VAL A 691 20.72 -12.91 33.52
N GLN A 692 21.74 -13.32 32.75
CA GLN A 692 23.15 -13.01 33.06
C GLN A 692 23.44 -11.51 33.17
N GLU A 693 22.86 -10.67 32.30
CA GLU A 693 23.01 -9.21 32.37
C GLU A 693 22.48 -8.64 33.70
N ASN A 694 21.35 -9.18 34.18
CA ASN A 694 20.73 -8.78 35.44
C ASN A 694 21.50 -9.31 36.65
N PHE A 695 22.03 -10.53 36.57
CA PHE A 695 22.93 -11.08 37.60
C PHE A 695 24.19 -10.23 37.74
N ASN A 696 24.87 -9.91 36.63
CA ASN A 696 26.05 -9.05 36.65
C ASN A 696 25.73 -7.65 37.20
N SER A 697 24.56 -7.10 36.87
CA SER A 697 24.09 -5.81 37.39
C SER A 697 23.70 -5.85 38.88
N LEU A 698 23.35 -7.02 39.42
CA LEU A 698 23.01 -7.24 40.83
C LEU A 698 24.24 -7.26 41.74
N LEU A 699 25.40 -7.69 41.22
CA LEU A 699 26.63 -7.80 42.01
C LEU A 699 27.03 -6.46 42.63
N THR A 700 26.88 -5.34 41.91
CA THR A 700 27.24 -4.01 42.41
C THR A 700 26.37 -3.55 43.60
N PRO A 701 25.01 -3.58 43.52
CA PRO A 701 24.14 -3.36 44.68
C PRO A 701 24.42 -4.29 45.87
N LEU A 702 24.65 -5.58 45.61
CA LEU A 702 24.98 -6.56 46.65
C LEU A 702 26.29 -6.21 47.36
N TRP A 703 27.34 -5.86 46.61
CA TRP A 703 28.62 -5.41 47.16
C TRP A 703 28.45 -4.16 48.03
N ASN A 704 27.80 -3.12 47.49
CA ASN A 704 27.61 -1.85 48.20
C ASN A 704 26.79 -2.02 49.49
N ASN A 705 25.73 -2.84 49.47
CA ASN A 705 24.95 -3.12 50.68
C ASN A 705 25.73 -3.97 51.69
N SER A 706 26.56 -4.92 51.23
CA SER A 706 27.43 -5.73 52.08
C SER A 706 28.44 -4.86 52.82
N VAL A 707 29.11 -3.95 52.10
CA VAL A 707 30.06 -2.99 52.67
C VAL A 707 29.36 -2.04 53.66
N LYS A 708 28.16 -1.53 53.33
CA LYS A 708 27.38 -0.67 54.22
C LYS A 708 26.99 -1.35 55.53
N ILE A 709 26.58 -2.62 55.47
CA ILE A 709 26.21 -3.39 56.68
C ILE A 709 27.44 -3.68 57.53
N LEU A 710 28.57 -4.07 56.92
CA LEU A 710 29.83 -4.24 57.65
C LEU A 710 30.28 -2.95 58.34
N TYR A 711 30.10 -1.80 57.69
CA TYR A 711 30.36 -0.49 58.29
C TYR A 711 29.41 -0.16 59.45
N GLN A 712 28.12 -0.46 59.32
CA GLN A 712 27.15 -0.30 60.40
C GLN A 712 27.49 -1.17 61.62
N VAL A 713 27.92 -2.41 61.39
CA VAL A 713 28.38 -3.31 62.47
C VAL A 713 29.67 -2.79 63.12
N ALA A 714 30.60 -2.25 62.32
CA ALA A 714 31.84 -1.64 62.83
C ALA A 714 31.58 -0.44 63.75
N SER A 715 30.66 0.45 63.35
CA SER A 715 30.35 1.69 64.08
C SER A 715 29.50 1.49 65.34
N GLN A 716 28.86 0.32 65.51
CA GLN A 716 28.01 0.01 66.67
C GLN A 716 28.76 -0.61 67.87
N HIS A 717 30.06 -0.95 67.75
CA HIS A 717 30.85 -1.60 68.82
C HIS A 717 32.03 -0.75 69.37
N PRO A 718 31.82 0.35 70.15
CA PRO A 718 32.93 1.16 70.65
C PRO A 718 33.45 0.84 72.06
N GLN A 719 32.88 -0.11 72.83
CA GLN A 719 32.97 -0.02 74.32
C GLN A 719 33.45 -1.26 75.09
N GLN A 720 33.96 -2.34 74.48
CA GLN A 720 34.51 -3.47 75.25
C GLN A 720 35.86 -3.96 74.73
N GLY A 721 36.75 -4.32 75.66
CA GLY A 721 38.10 -4.81 75.36
C GLY A 721 38.06 -5.98 74.38
N GLY A 722 38.89 -5.92 73.33
CA GLY A 722 38.87 -6.87 72.21
C GLY A 722 38.83 -6.23 70.81
N LEU A 723 38.81 -4.89 70.73
CA LEU A 723 38.74 -4.11 69.48
C LEU A 723 39.68 -4.60 68.37
N MET A 724 40.90 -5.00 68.70
CA MET A 724 41.86 -5.53 67.72
C MET A 724 41.42 -6.87 67.10
N VAL A 725 40.87 -7.80 67.89
CA VAL A 725 40.38 -9.10 67.40
C VAL A 725 39.12 -8.92 66.56
N PHE A 726 38.24 -8.02 66.99
CA PHE A 726 37.04 -7.63 66.26
C PHE A 726 37.38 -7.00 64.89
N CYS A 727 38.25 -6.00 64.85
CA CYS A 727 38.67 -5.36 63.60
C CYS A 727 39.42 -6.32 62.66
N GLN A 728 40.22 -7.26 63.19
CA GLN A 728 40.88 -8.30 62.39
C GLN A 728 39.88 -9.27 61.77
N ARG A 729 38.87 -9.73 62.53
CA ARG A 729 37.81 -10.60 62.00
C ARG A 729 36.96 -9.91 60.94
N LEU A 730 36.65 -8.62 61.15
CA LEU A 730 35.93 -7.80 60.17
C LEU A 730 36.73 -7.62 58.88
N LEU A 731 38.05 -7.37 58.98
CA LEU A 731 38.95 -7.28 57.83
C LEU A 731 39.04 -8.61 57.07
N TYR A 732 39.13 -9.73 57.78
CA TYR A 732 39.11 -11.07 57.17
C TYR A 732 37.80 -11.32 56.42
N THR A 733 36.66 -10.98 57.03
CA THR A 733 35.33 -11.13 56.40
C THR A 733 35.22 -10.29 55.13
N LEU A 734 35.74 -9.06 55.16
CA LEU A 734 35.79 -8.20 53.98
C LEU A 734 36.68 -8.77 52.87
N GLN A 735 37.83 -9.34 53.20
CA GLN A 735 38.71 -10.00 52.23
C GLN A 735 38.04 -11.23 51.59
N CYS A 736 37.33 -12.04 52.37
CA CYS A 736 36.56 -13.17 51.85
C CYS A 736 35.43 -12.71 50.91
N LEU A 737 34.74 -11.62 51.24
CA LEU A 737 33.72 -11.03 50.37
C LEU A 737 34.34 -10.47 49.09
N GLU A 738 35.47 -9.77 49.18
CA GLU A 738 36.19 -9.25 48.00
C GLU A 738 36.56 -10.38 47.03
N GLN A 739 37.08 -11.49 47.55
CA GLN A 739 37.39 -12.68 46.73
C GLN A 739 36.14 -13.33 46.13
N CYS A 740 35.04 -13.41 46.89
CA CYS A 740 33.78 -13.97 46.42
C CYS A 740 33.14 -13.14 45.30
N PHE A 741 33.12 -11.80 45.42
CA PHE A 741 32.59 -10.91 44.38
C PHE A 741 33.53 -10.70 43.19
N LEU A 742 34.85 -10.91 43.37
CA LEU A 742 35.82 -10.95 42.27
C LEU A 742 35.64 -12.23 41.42
N ALA A 743 35.29 -13.35 42.06
CA ALA A 743 34.99 -14.65 41.43
C ALA A 743 36.03 -15.06 40.36
N GLU A 744 37.32 -15.01 40.71
CA GLU A 744 38.44 -15.34 39.82
C GLU A 744 38.48 -14.54 38.50
N GLY A 745 37.87 -13.34 38.48
CA GLY A 745 37.79 -12.47 37.30
C GLY A 745 36.48 -12.58 36.51
N ASN A 746 35.56 -13.45 36.91
CA ASN A 746 34.22 -13.58 36.32
C ASN A 746 33.15 -12.69 37.00
N GLY A 747 33.51 -12.04 38.10
CA GLY A 747 32.61 -11.17 38.89
C GLY A 747 32.85 -9.68 38.63
N LEU A 748 32.91 -8.89 39.71
CA LEU A 748 33.17 -7.45 39.63
C LEU A 748 34.66 -7.14 39.42
N PRO A 749 35.01 -6.17 38.56
CA PRO A 749 36.38 -5.75 38.39
C PRO A 749 36.89 -5.01 39.63
N SER A 750 38.20 -5.16 39.94
CA SER A 750 38.85 -4.55 41.12
C SER A 750 38.62 -3.03 41.23
N ASN A 751 38.50 -2.33 40.10
CA ASN A 751 38.21 -0.89 40.06
C ASN A 751 36.81 -0.53 40.59
N THR A 752 35.81 -1.42 40.42
CA THR A 752 34.43 -1.23 40.91
C THR A 752 34.30 -1.65 42.37
N LEU A 753 35.04 -2.67 42.81
CA LEU A 753 35.12 -3.08 44.21
C LEU A 753 35.77 -1.97 45.07
N HIS A 754 36.81 -1.31 44.56
CA HIS A 754 37.49 -0.19 45.21
C HIS A 754 36.98 1.18 44.74
N SER A 755 35.66 1.35 44.65
CA SER A 755 35.02 2.63 44.35
C SER A 755 35.38 3.71 45.40
N ASP A 756 35.17 4.98 45.08
CA ASP A 756 35.42 6.07 46.04
C ASP A 756 34.45 6.00 47.23
N GLU A 757 33.21 5.50 47.03
CA GLU A 757 32.28 5.14 48.11
C GLU A 757 32.84 4.02 49.02
N TYR A 758 33.51 3.00 48.46
CA TYR A 758 34.21 1.98 49.27
C TYR A 758 35.35 2.62 50.06
N LYS A 759 36.13 3.52 49.46
CA LYS A 759 37.24 4.23 50.13
C LYS A 759 36.77 5.23 51.17
N GLU A 760 35.59 5.82 51.02
CA GLU A 760 34.98 6.76 51.95
C GLU A 760 34.31 6.02 53.12
N ASN A 761 33.56 4.94 52.86
CA ASN A 761 32.97 4.08 53.89
C ASN A 761 34.04 3.26 54.66
N MET A 762 35.11 2.80 53.99
CA MET A 762 36.33 2.25 54.64
C MET A 762 37.34 3.34 55.04
N GLY A 763 36.99 4.62 54.80
CA GLY A 763 37.80 5.80 55.10
C GLY A 763 37.71 6.23 56.56
N ALA A 764 36.78 5.65 57.34
CA ALA A 764 36.86 5.68 58.79
C ALA A 764 38.14 4.93 59.20
N GLY A 765 39.14 5.67 59.68
CA GLY A 765 40.48 5.18 60.02
C GLY A 765 40.54 3.98 60.99
N GLU A 766 39.41 3.56 61.55
CA GLU A 766 39.25 2.52 62.57
C GLU A 766 39.61 1.10 62.07
N ILE A 767 39.16 0.70 60.87
CA ILE A 767 39.41 -0.68 60.35
C ILE A 767 40.82 -0.80 59.75
N ARG A 768 41.32 0.27 59.11
CA ARG A 768 42.65 0.28 58.49
C ARG A 768 43.78 0.33 59.53
N ALA A 769 43.53 0.95 60.69
CA ALA A 769 44.45 0.98 61.82
C ALA A 769 44.78 -0.40 62.39
N ALA A 770 43.85 -1.36 62.27
CA ALA A 770 44.01 -2.71 62.80
C ALA A 770 44.92 -3.62 61.95
N SER A 771 45.35 -3.18 60.76
CA SER A 771 46.30 -3.94 59.93
C SER A 771 47.73 -3.91 60.50
N PRO A 772 48.49 -5.03 60.48
CA PRO A 772 49.91 -5.04 60.88
C PRO A 772 50.78 -4.08 60.05
N ALA A 773 50.39 -3.77 58.82
CA ALA A 773 51.10 -2.84 57.95
C ALA A 773 50.85 -1.35 58.28
N ALA A 774 49.84 -1.04 59.11
CA ALA A 774 49.47 0.32 59.51
C ALA A 774 50.39 0.92 60.60
N VAL A 775 51.21 0.10 61.27
CA VAL A 775 52.23 0.51 62.26
C VAL A 775 53.17 1.57 61.70
N LYS A 776 53.56 1.40 60.44
CA LYS A 776 54.47 2.32 59.74
C LYS A 776 53.77 3.60 59.26
N LYS A 777 52.48 3.81 59.56
CA LYS A 777 51.68 4.96 59.10
C LYS A 777 50.99 5.69 60.27
N GLN A 778 51.51 5.58 61.49
CA GLN A 778 50.89 6.13 62.69
C GLN A 778 50.68 7.66 62.67
N PRO A 779 51.64 8.51 62.23
CA PRO A 779 51.42 9.96 62.20
C PRO A 779 50.51 10.38 61.03
N VAL A 780 50.55 9.60 59.94
CA VAL A 780 49.73 9.78 58.73
C VAL A 780 48.24 9.73 59.06
N MET A 781 47.85 8.85 59.98
CA MET A 781 46.46 8.54 60.28
C MET A 781 45.76 9.59 61.15
N VAL A 782 46.53 10.30 61.98
CA VAL A 782 46.03 11.42 62.82
C VAL A 782 46.16 12.76 62.09
N VAL A 783 47.20 12.95 61.27
CA VAL A 783 47.46 14.23 60.58
C VAL A 783 46.63 14.40 59.30
N HIS A 784 46.32 13.33 58.55
CA HIS A 784 45.48 13.45 57.33
C HIS A 784 44.08 14.02 57.59
N PRO A 785 43.34 13.60 58.64
CA PRO A 785 42.05 14.20 58.99
C PRO A 785 42.17 15.67 59.39
N LEU A 786 43.21 16.07 60.12
CA LEU A 786 43.36 17.43 60.66
C LEU A 786 43.67 18.48 59.58
N SER A 787 44.34 18.09 58.49
CA SER A 787 44.73 19.00 57.40
C SER A 787 43.55 19.66 56.62
N PRO A 788 42.44 18.97 56.26
CA PRO A 788 41.26 19.62 55.72
C PRO A 788 40.42 20.37 56.76
N PHE A 789 40.44 19.97 58.05
CA PHE A 789 39.72 20.70 59.12
C PHE A 789 40.29 22.11 59.38
N GLN A 790 41.58 22.34 59.09
CA GLN A 790 42.22 23.66 59.22
C GLN A 790 41.73 24.70 58.19
N ASN A 791 41.23 24.27 57.03
CA ASN A 791 40.68 25.16 56.00
C ASN A 791 39.20 25.52 56.22
N VAL A 792 38.51 24.86 57.16
CA VAL A 792 37.05 25.01 57.39
C VAL A 792 36.73 25.78 58.68
N ASN A 793 37.61 25.76 59.69
CA ASN A 793 37.43 26.55 60.90
C ASN A 793 38.20 27.87 60.84
N SER A 794 37.49 28.96 60.50
CA SER A 794 38.06 30.31 60.39
C SER A 794 38.28 31.03 61.73
N SER A 795 38.19 30.34 62.88
CA SER A 795 38.42 30.98 64.18
C SER A 795 39.90 30.90 64.53
N GLU A 796 40.65 31.99 64.33
CA GLU A 796 42.03 32.18 64.83
C GLU A 796 42.05 32.38 66.36
N LYS A 797 41.36 31.49 67.10
CA LYS A 797 41.14 31.60 68.56
C LYS A 797 42.47 31.58 69.34
N TYR A 798 43.46 30.88 68.83
CA TYR A 798 44.77 30.68 69.44
C TYR A 798 45.88 31.38 68.65
N GLY A 799 45.51 32.30 67.75
CA GLY A 799 46.44 32.96 66.83
C GLY A 799 46.70 32.19 65.53
N ALA A 800 47.62 32.71 64.73
CA ALA A 800 48.01 32.12 63.45
C ALA A 800 49.49 32.42 63.12
N VAL A 801 50.14 31.49 62.42
CA VAL A 801 51.53 31.64 61.92
C VAL A 801 51.52 31.74 60.40
N THR A 802 52.25 32.71 59.85
CA THR A 802 52.43 32.86 58.40
C THR A 802 53.82 32.37 57.98
N LEU A 803 53.85 31.49 57.00
CA LEU A 803 55.07 30.88 56.46
C LEU A 803 55.20 31.13 54.96
N LEU A 804 56.42 31.16 54.45
CA LEU A 804 56.73 31.07 53.04
C LEU A 804 57.45 29.73 52.79
N ALA A 805 56.86 28.84 51.99
CA ALA A 805 57.42 27.50 51.77
C ALA A 805 57.61 27.19 50.28
N SER A 806 58.76 26.62 49.93
CA SER A 806 59.07 26.13 48.59
C SER A 806 59.97 24.90 48.62
N TYR A 807 59.84 24.06 47.59
CA TYR A 807 60.70 22.89 47.40
C TYR A 807 61.49 22.99 46.11
N SER A 808 62.82 23.00 46.22
CA SER A 808 63.73 22.94 45.06
C SER A 808 64.06 21.49 44.74
N ARG A 809 63.63 21.05 43.53
CA ARG A 809 63.86 19.68 43.05
C ARG A 809 65.31 19.42 42.66
N SER A 810 66.01 20.44 42.15
CA SER A 810 67.42 20.35 41.75
C SER A 810 68.31 20.08 42.96
N ASP A 811 68.05 20.77 44.07
CA ASP A 811 68.89 20.70 45.27
C ASP A 811 68.35 19.70 46.32
N GLN A 812 67.17 19.11 46.08
CA GLN A 812 66.44 18.28 47.04
C GLN A 812 66.30 18.95 48.42
N ARG A 813 65.88 20.23 48.39
CA ARG A 813 65.78 21.08 49.57
C ARG A 813 64.38 21.64 49.74
N LEU A 814 63.86 21.50 50.95
CA LEU A 814 62.67 22.21 51.40
C LEU A 814 63.11 23.48 52.14
N ARG A 815 62.75 24.65 51.63
CA ARG A 815 62.95 25.93 52.30
C ARG A 815 61.64 26.37 52.94
N VAL A 816 61.69 26.68 54.23
CA VAL A 816 60.57 27.21 55.02
C VAL A 816 61.03 28.47 55.71
N GLU A 817 60.36 29.58 55.44
CA GLU A 817 60.62 30.87 56.07
C GLU A 817 59.44 31.26 56.95
N VAL A 818 59.71 31.44 58.24
CA VAL A 818 58.72 31.85 59.22
C VAL A 818 58.66 33.36 59.21
N LEU A 819 57.54 33.93 58.73
CA LEU A 819 57.41 35.38 58.58
C LEU A 819 56.99 36.00 59.91
N ASN A 820 55.80 35.64 60.40
CA ASN A 820 55.24 36.18 61.62
C ASN A 820 54.23 35.25 62.28
N ALA A 821 53.93 35.51 63.55
CA ALA A 821 52.73 35.02 64.21
C ALA A 821 51.87 36.20 64.67
N VAL A 822 50.57 35.99 64.83
CA VAL A 822 49.60 37.02 65.22
C VAL A 822 48.55 36.48 66.16
N ASN A 823 48.04 37.35 67.04
CA ASN A 823 47.01 37.05 68.04
C ASN A 823 47.36 35.85 68.92
N LEU A 824 48.62 35.73 69.34
CA LEU A 824 49.05 34.69 70.27
C LEU A 824 48.43 34.92 71.66
N LEU A 825 48.33 33.85 72.44
CA LEU A 825 47.78 33.91 73.79
C LEU A 825 48.82 34.47 74.77
N PRO A 826 48.44 35.36 75.69
CA PRO A 826 49.34 35.81 76.75
C PRO A 826 49.53 34.70 77.79
N MET A 827 50.71 34.09 77.80
CA MET A 827 51.06 32.98 78.69
C MET A 827 51.72 33.47 79.99
N ASP A 828 52.45 34.58 79.91
CA ASP A 828 53.11 35.16 81.06
C ASP A 828 52.18 35.97 81.97
N SER A 829 52.57 36.10 83.24
CA SER A 829 51.87 36.94 84.23
C SER A 829 51.86 38.45 83.89
N ASN A 830 52.67 38.88 82.93
CA ASN A 830 52.74 40.26 82.44
C ASN A 830 51.67 40.57 81.37
N GLY A 831 50.87 39.57 80.94
CA GLY A 831 49.87 39.72 79.89
C GLY A 831 50.43 39.73 78.46
N LEU A 832 51.66 39.25 78.27
CA LEU A 832 52.38 39.06 77.01
C LEU A 832 52.93 37.61 76.97
N SER A 833 53.75 37.29 75.97
CA SER A 833 54.52 36.04 75.88
C SER A 833 55.88 36.29 75.22
N ASP A 834 56.81 35.37 75.38
CA ASP A 834 58.12 35.27 74.74
C ASP A 834 58.14 34.16 73.65
N PRO A 835 57.36 34.28 72.54
CA PRO A 835 57.13 33.18 71.61
C PRO A 835 58.34 32.83 70.73
N PHE A 836 58.47 31.53 70.43
CA PHE A 836 59.30 30.98 69.36
C PHE A 836 58.57 29.87 68.60
N VAL A 837 58.95 29.67 67.33
CA VAL A 837 58.35 28.66 66.45
C VAL A 837 59.32 27.51 66.24
N GLN A 838 58.90 26.30 66.60
CA GLN A 838 59.58 25.05 66.32
C GLN A 838 58.99 24.36 65.09
N LEU A 839 59.84 24.01 64.13
CA LEU A 839 59.53 23.32 62.87
C LEU A 839 60.03 21.88 62.92
N CYS A 840 59.14 20.90 62.73
CA CYS A 840 59.47 19.47 62.73
C CYS A 840 58.89 18.77 61.49
N LEU A 841 59.68 17.91 60.83
CA LEU A 841 59.16 17.04 59.76
C LEU A 841 58.70 15.70 60.34
N GLU A 842 57.46 15.33 60.06
CA GLU A 842 56.86 14.06 60.49
C GLU A 842 56.37 13.29 59.25
N PRO A 843 56.38 11.95 59.25
CA PRO A 843 56.68 11.07 60.39
C PRO A 843 58.18 10.78 60.59
N ASN A 844 58.60 10.60 61.84
CA ASN A 844 60.00 10.28 62.22
C ASN A 844 60.66 9.11 61.44
N HIS A 845 59.92 8.07 61.03
CA HIS A 845 60.51 6.96 60.26
C HIS A 845 60.83 7.33 58.81
N THR A 846 60.18 8.36 58.25
CA THR A 846 60.46 8.92 56.92
C THR A 846 61.55 9.99 57.00
N PHE A 847 61.65 10.70 58.13
CA PHE A 847 62.62 11.76 58.40
C PHE A 847 63.51 11.48 59.63
N PRO A 848 64.17 10.31 59.75
CA PRO A 848 64.84 9.90 60.99
C PRO A 848 66.11 10.72 61.30
N VAL A 849 66.69 11.38 60.30
CA VAL A 849 67.95 12.13 60.39
C VAL A 849 67.71 13.65 60.44
N VAL A 850 66.45 14.11 60.34
CA VAL A 850 66.14 15.54 60.28
C VAL A 850 65.80 16.05 61.68
N GLU A 851 66.67 16.90 62.23
CA GLU A 851 66.43 17.55 63.52
C GLU A 851 65.41 18.71 63.41
N PRO A 852 64.61 18.95 64.47
CA PRO A 852 63.77 20.14 64.57
C PRO A 852 64.57 21.44 64.44
N ARG A 853 63.95 22.48 63.88
CA ARG A 853 64.53 23.84 63.79
C ARG A 853 63.68 24.81 64.58
N CYS A 854 64.29 25.75 65.30
CA CYS A 854 63.58 26.77 66.08
C CYS A 854 63.97 28.17 65.62
N THR A 855 63.02 29.10 65.64
CA THR A 855 63.31 30.54 65.50
C THR A 855 63.96 31.10 66.76
N ARG A 856 64.49 32.32 66.67
CA ARG A 856 64.82 33.09 67.88
C ARG A 856 63.55 33.43 68.67
N ILE A 857 63.73 33.52 69.98
CA ILE A 857 62.73 33.95 70.94
C ILE A 857 62.50 35.45 70.79
N LYS A 858 61.24 35.88 70.80
CA LYS A 858 60.84 37.29 70.71
C LYS A 858 60.18 37.69 72.02
N SER A 859 60.87 38.48 72.83
CA SER A 859 60.37 38.78 74.17
C SER A 859 59.18 39.75 74.15
N CYS A 860 58.17 39.44 74.98
CA CYS A 860 57.02 40.27 75.30
C CYS A 860 56.22 40.74 74.07
N ASP A 861 55.94 39.83 73.13
CA ASP A 861 55.24 40.16 71.86
C ASP A 861 54.23 39.08 71.46
N LEU A 862 52.94 39.47 71.36
CA LEU A 862 51.86 38.57 70.91
C LEU A 862 51.68 38.57 69.38
N ASN A 863 52.42 39.39 68.65
CA ASN A 863 52.43 39.46 67.19
C ASN A 863 53.86 39.46 66.62
N PRO A 864 54.70 38.47 66.99
CA PRO A 864 56.12 38.47 66.70
C PRO A 864 56.39 38.41 65.19
N LEU A 865 57.29 39.29 64.72
CA LEU A 865 57.91 39.19 63.40
C LEU A 865 59.23 38.39 63.54
N PHE A 866 59.27 37.21 62.91
CA PHE A 866 60.43 36.33 62.94
C PHE A 866 61.36 36.60 61.75
N GLU A 867 60.81 36.50 60.53
CA GLU A 867 61.54 36.63 59.25
C GLU A 867 62.78 35.72 59.17
N GLU A 868 62.64 34.45 59.60
CA GLU A 868 63.75 33.48 59.66
C GLU A 868 63.53 32.31 58.69
N ALA A 869 64.53 32.04 57.84
CA ALA A 869 64.50 30.99 56.84
C ALA A 869 65.30 29.74 57.25
N PHE A 870 64.69 28.56 57.06
CA PHE A 870 65.25 27.26 57.36
C PHE A 870 65.26 26.37 56.12
N GLU A 871 66.36 25.64 55.92
CA GLU A 871 66.50 24.64 54.86
C GLU A 871 66.61 23.23 55.44
N PHE A 872 65.80 22.32 54.89
CA PHE A 872 65.80 20.89 55.17
C PHE A 872 66.25 20.11 53.94
N LEU A 873 67.25 19.23 54.10
CA LEU A 873 67.71 18.32 53.06
C LEU A 873 66.81 17.08 53.03
N VAL A 874 65.84 17.05 52.12
CA VAL A 874 64.84 15.98 52.03
C VAL A 874 64.52 15.63 50.58
N SER A 875 64.52 14.34 50.26
CA SER A 875 64.24 13.87 48.89
C SER A 875 62.77 14.06 48.51
N LEU A 876 62.51 14.17 47.21
CA LEU A 876 61.14 14.31 46.69
C LEU A 876 60.27 13.12 47.10
N SER A 877 60.85 11.91 47.13
CA SER A 877 60.16 10.68 47.55
C SER A 877 59.73 10.72 49.02
N GLN A 878 60.52 11.34 49.90
CA GLN A 878 60.16 11.54 51.30
C GLN A 878 59.06 12.59 51.45
N CYS A 879 59.12 13.70 50.69
CA CYS A 879 58.07 14.73 50.68
C CYS A 879 56.73 14.22 50.12
N GLN A 880 56.77 13.27 49.18
CA GLN A 880 55.59 12.62 48.59
C GLN A 880 55.11 11.39 49.39
N ALA A 881 55.83 11.01 50.46
CA ALA A 881 55.43 9.88 51.28
C ALA A 881 54.04 10.13 51.89
N PRO A 882 53.18 9.09 51.97
CA PRO A 882 51.84 9.24 52.49
C PRO A 882 51.89 9.77 53.93
N GLY A 883 51.34 10.96 54.16
CA GLY A 883 51.27 11.62 55.48
C GLY A 883 52.51 12.38 55.91
N ALA A 884 53.43 12.65 54.99
CA ALA A 884 54.53 13.57 55.24
C ALA A 884 54.01 15.01 55.45
N CYS A 885 54.32 15.61 56.59
CA CYS A 885 53.90 16.96 56.95
C CYS A 885 55.00 17.72 57.71
N LEU A 886 54.94 19.04 57.61
CA LEU A 886 55.62 19.96 58.50
C LEU A 886 54.70 20.28 59.68
N VAL A 887 55.13 19.94 60.88
CA VAL A 887 54.48 20.34 62.14
C VAL A 887 55.13 21.62 62.61
N VAL A 888 54.29 22.63 62.85
CA VAL A 888 54.68 23.98 63.27
C VAL A 888 54.14 24.14 64.69
N THR A 889 55.01 24.30 65.67
CA THR A 889 54.64 24.42 67.08
C THR A 889 55.09 25.77 67.59
N VAL A 890 54.19 26.54 68.18
CA VAL A 890 54.50 27.79 68.86
C VAL A 890 54.56 27.51 70.35
N LEU A 891 55.66 27.94 70.96
CA LEU A 891 55.96 27.75 72.37
C LEU A 891 56.35 29.10 72.96
N ASP A 892 55.94 29.32 74.20
CA ASP A 892 56.39 30.44 75.04
C ASP A 892 57.65 30.03 75.79
N HIS A 893 58.70 30.86 75.78
CA HIS A 893 59.97 30.50 76.41
C HIS A 893 60.05 30.93 77.87
N ASP A 894 60.21 29.95 78.76
CA ASP A 894 60.37 30.17 80.18
C ASP A 894 61.82 29.98 80.66
N THR A 895 62.35 30.94 81.41
CA THR A 895 63.72 30.87 81.94
C THR A 895 63.89 29.94 83.15
N LEU A 896 62.80 29.62 83.86
CA LEU A 896 62.82 28.84 85.11
C LEU A 896 61.98 27.56 85.07
N MET A 897 61.09 27.42 84.07
CA MET A 897 60.16 26.30 83.91
C MET A 897 60.28 25.69 82.51
N THR A 898 59.43 24.71 82.20
CA THR A 898 59.36 24.14 80.84
C THR A 898 58.51 25.03 79.95
N ASP A 899 59.00 25.35 78.76
CA ASP A 899 58.30 26.16 77.75
C ASP A 899 56.81 25.78 77.60
N ASP A 900 55.95 26.80 77.64
CA ASP A 900 54.51 26.66 77.60
C ASP A 900 53.98 26.53 76.16
N PHE A 901 52.92 25.75 75.98
CA PHE A 901 52.37 25.44 74.67
C PHE A 901 51.32 26.45 74.23
N GLU A 902 51.65 27.28 73.24
CA GLU A 902 50.75 28.28 72.67
C GLU A 902 49.90 27.78 71.51
N GLY A 903 50.36 26.75 70.78
CA GLY A 903 49.57 26.13 69.72
C GLY A 903 50.39 25.34 68.70
N GLU A 904 49.71 24.54 67.88
CA GLU A 904 50.33 23.81 66.76
C GLU A 904 49.53 23.93 65.46
N ALA A 905 50.22 23.81 64.32
CA ALA A 905 49.64 23.72 62.99
C ALA A 905 50.34 22.66 62.12
N PHE A 906 49.66 22.19 61.06
CA PHE A 906 50.12 21.08 60.23
C PHE A 906 50.06 21.45 58.76
N LEU A 907 51.20 21.46 58.09
CA LEU A 907 51.29 21.70 56.65
C LEU A 907 51.67 20.42 55.91
N ALA A 908 50.77 19.89 55.08
CA ALA A 908 51.07 18.71 54.28
C ALA A 908 52.16 19.03 53.24
N LEU A 909 53.25 18.24 53.20
CA LEU A 909 54.38 18.55 52.30
C LEU A 909 54.00 18.47 50.82
N LYS A 910 53.02 17.61 50.48
CA LYS A 910 52.42 17.54 49.14
C LYS A 910 51.80 18.85 48.65
N ALA A 911 51.39 19.73 49.56
CA ALA A 911 50.74 21.00 49.24
C ALA A 911 51.76 22.13 48.97
N ILE A 912 53.06 21.88 49.23
CA ILE A 912 54.11 22.87 49.04
C ILE A 912 54.47 22.96 47.55
N PRO A 913 54.53 24.17 46.97
CA PRO A 913 54.97 24.37 45.59
C PRO A 913 56.32 23.70 45.33
N GLY A 914 56.39 22.93 44.23
CA GLY A 914 57.56 22.13 43.87
C GLY A 914 57.48 20.65 44.28
N VAL A 915 56.63 20.24 45.22
CA VAL A 915 56.50 18.83 45.64
C VAL A 915 55.47 18.06 44.81
N ALA A 916 54.33 18.68 44.47
CA ALA A 916 53.28 18.05 43.67
C ALA A 916 53.77 17.80 42.23
N GLY A 917 53.67 16.56 41.75
CA GLY A 917 54.09 16.20 40.40
C GLY A 917 53.18 16.82 39.35
N GLU A 918 53.66 17.85 38.63
CA GLU A 918 53.02 18.29 37.40
C GLU A 918 53.10 17.17 36.36
N ARG A 919 51.97 16.48 36.13
CA ARG A 919 51.75 15.78 34.87
C ARG A 919 51.22 16.79 33.86
N LYS A 920 52.12 17.48 33.17
CA LYS A 920 51.88 17.92 31.79
C LYS A 920 53.10 17.56 30.97
N GLY A 921 52.83 16.94 29.83
CA GLY A 921 53.85 16.35 28.97
C GLY A 921 54.75 17.39 28.33
N ASP A 922 55.93 16.87 28.00
CA ASP A 922 56.88 17.28 26.97
C ASP A 922 57.69 18.58 27.16
N GLY A 923 59.00 18.42 26.96
CA GLY A 923 59.96 19.51 26.74
C GLY A 923 60.95 19.75 27.88
N LEU A 924 62.22 19.41 27.63
CA LEU A 924 63.36 19.93 28.39
C LEU A 924 63.29 21.46 28.44
N SER A 925 63.11 22.01 29.63
CA SER A 925 63.63 23.35 29.96
C SER A 925 63.78 23.48 31.47
N SER A 926 64.94 23.95 31.89
CA SER A 926 65.22 24.52 33.20
C SER A 926 64.17 25.59 33.54
N GLN A 927 63.13 25.21 34.28
CA GLN A 927 62.23 26.19 34.91
C GLN A 927 62.87 26.72 36.19
N PRO A 928 62.82 28.05 36.44
CA PRO A 928 63.34 28.64 37.67
C PRO A 928 62.55 28.15 38.88
N ASP A 929 63.20 28.07 40.03
CA ASP A 929 62.67 27.57 41.31
C ASP A 929 61.20 27.97 41.54
N ALA A 930 60.37 26.99 41.94
CA ALA A 930 58.96 27.19 42.21
C ALA A 930 58.76 28.40 43.15
N VAL A 931 57.94 29.37 42.72
CA VAL A 931 57.62 30.57 43.51
C VAL A 931 57.08 30.12 44.87
N ALA A 932 57.71 30.60 45.94
CA ALA A 932 57.36 30.20 47.29
C ALA A 932 55.95 30.67 47.64
N ALA A 933 55.13 29.78 48.20
CA ALA A 933 53.76 30.12 48.58
C ALA A 933 53.72 30.68 49.99
N GLN A 934 53.06 31.82 50.15
CA GLN A 934 52.74 32.38 51.47
C GLN A 934 51.52 31.65 52.01
N ILE A 935 51.68 30.96 53.13
CA ILE A 935 50.71 30.05 53.75
C ILE A 935 50.45 30.55 55.16
N ARG A 936 49.20 30.95 55.44
CA ARG A 936 48.75 31.32 56.79
C ARG A 936 48.10 30.11 57.45
N LEU A 937 48.61 29.71 58.61
CA LEU A 937 48.19 28.54 59.36
C LEU A 937 47.61 28.95 60.71
N PRO A 938 46.29 28.83 60.93
CA PRO A 938 45.68 29.02 62.24
C PRO A 938 46.22 27.99 63.25
N LEU A 939 46.52 28.45 64.47
CA LEU A 939 46.99 27.59 65.55
C LEU A 939 45.86 26.82 66.20
N MET A 940 46.15 25.59 66.60
CA MET A 940 45.20 24.67 67.20
C MET A 940 45.71 24.11 68.53
N HIS A 941 44.75 23.78 69.37
CA HIS A 941 44.94 23.09 70.64
C HIS A 941 44.32 21.68 70.59
N PRO A 942 45.02 20.63 71.07
CA PRO A 942 44.44 19.28 71.16
C PRO A 942 43.29 19.24 72.18
N LYS A 943 42.18 18.54 71.87
CA LYS A 943 41.01 18.44 72.76
C LYS A 943 41.15 17.26 73.73
N PRO A 944 40.91 17.42 75.05
CA PRO A 944 41.12 16.35 76.03
C PRO A 944 40.08 15.20 76.00
N ASN A 945 38.89 15.41 75.41
CA ASN A 945 37.79 14.42 75.36
C ASN A 945 37.28 14.14 73.93
N GLY A 946 38.04 14.49 72.90
CA GLY A 946 37.73 14.03 71.55
C GLY A 946 37.82 12.52 71.54
N MET A 947 36.75 11.84 71.12
CA MET A 947 36.70 10.40 70.86
C MET A 947 37.64 10.09 69.67
N ASP A 948 38.94 10.29 69.84
CA ASP A 948 39.94 9.91 68.86
C ASP A 948 40.12 8.39 69.01
N THR A 949 39.21 7.64 68.38
CA THR A 949 39.23 6.17 68.30
C THR A 949 40.60 5.66 67.83
N ILE A 950 41.34 6.51 67.11
CA ILE A 950 42.71 6.27 66.65
C ILE A 950 43.72 6.30 67.81
N LEU A 951 43.68 7.31 68.70
CA LEU A 951 44.59 7.40 69.84
C LEU A 951 44.35 6.24 70.83
N THR A 952 43.09 5.90 71.10
CA THR A 952 42.73 4.77 71.96
C THR A 952 43.13 3.42 71.36
N LEU A 953 43.04 3.27 70.03
CA LEU A 953 43.53 2.09 69.32
C LEU A 953 45.07 2.00 69.38
N LEU A 954 45.79 3.11 69.22
CA LEU A 954 47.25 3.14 69.37
C LEU A 954 47.71 2.84 70.81
N GLU A 955 46.96 3.30 71.83
CA GLU A 955 47.20 2.97 73.25
C GLU A 955 47.12 1.46 73.51
N SER A 956 46.20 0.76 72.82
CA SER A 956 46.04 -0.69 72.95
C SER A 956 47.22 -1.51 72.40
N ARG A 957 48.08 -0.91 71.55
CA ARG A 957 49.24 -1.56 70.91
C ARG A 957 50.48 -1.50 71.80
N ARG A 958 50.44 -2.17 72.96
CA ARG A 958 51.51 -2.13 73.99
C ARG A 958 52.86 -2.69 73.52
N GLY A 959 52.91 -3.46 72.44
CA GLY A 959 54.13 -4.08 71.89
C GLY A 959 54.94 -3.20 70.93
N GLU A 960 54.44 -2.03 70.53
CA GLU A 960 55.06 -1.17 69.51
C GLU A 960 55.62 0.13 70.14
N ARG A 961 56.95 0.26 70.21
CA ARG A 961 57.62 1.40 70.87
C ARG A 961 57.25 2.76 70.28
N ASP A 962 57.21 2.86 68.94
CA ASP A 962 56.94 4.12 68.25
C ASP A 962 55.49 4.60 68.46
N ALA A 963 54.55 3.65 68.53
CA ALA A 963 53.13 3.91 68.81
C ALA A 963 52.95 4.54 70.20
N GLN A 964 53.59 3.92 71.19
CA GLN A 964 53.52 4.36 72.59
C GLN A 964 54.24 5.70 72.80
N ALA A 965 55.35 5.94 72.09
CA ALA A 965 56.05 7.22 72.12
C ALA A 965 55.20 8.36 71.53
N TYR A 966 54.52 8.11 70.41
CA TYR A 966 53.62 9.08 69.78
C TYR A 966 52.39 9.38 70.65
N VAL A 967 51.74 8.34 71.19
CA VAL A 967 50.62 8.48 72.15
C VAL A 967 51.05 9.31 73.35
N LYS A 968 52.21 9.02 73.95
CA LYS A 968 52.74 9.76 75.09
C LYS A 968 52.94 11.25 74.75
N LYS A 969 53.53 11.55 73.58
CA LYS A 969 53.73 12.93 73.08
C LYS A 969 52.39 13.65 72.87
N ARG A 970 51.38 13.00 72.28
CA ARG A 970 50.03 13.57 72.07
C ARG A 970 49.29 13.83 73.39
N ARG A 971 49.29 12.88 74.33
CA ARG A 971 48.70 13.05 75.67
C ARG A 971 49.40 14.15 76.47
N GLN A 972 50.71 14.33 76.31
CA GLN A 972 51.43 15.43 76.92
C GLN A 972 50.97 16.79 76.36
N ARG A 973 50.77 16.91 75.04
CA ARG A 973 50.24 18.13 74.41
C ARG A 973 48.78 18.41 74.77
N GLU A 974 47.95 17.38 74.92
CA GLU A 974 46.58 17.53 75.45
C GLU A 974 46.58 18.07 76.90
N LYS A 975 47.53 17.64 77.74
CA LYS A 975 47.65 18.18 79.11
C LYS A 975 48.09 19.64 79.14
N GLN A 976 48.90 20.07 78.18
CA GLN A 976 49.34 21.46 78.02
C GLN A 976 48.30 22.31 77.26
N SER A 977 47.20 21.70 76.81
CA SER A 977 46.19 22.39 76.02
C SER A 977 45.24 23.20 76.91
N GLN A 978 45.02 24.46 76.54
CA GLN A 978 44.01 25.31 77.18
C GLN A 978 42.56 24.90 76.88
N GLU A 979 42.30 23.92 76.01
CA GLU A 979 40.94 23.37 75.83
C GLU A 979 40.43 22.58 77.05
N GLY A 980 41.32 22.14 77.96
CA GLY A 980 40.94 21.48 79.22
C GLY A 980 40.65 22.42 80.39
N ILE A 981 40.84 23.73 80.21
CA ILE A 981 40.65 24.75 81.25
C ILE A 981 39.42 25.60 80.88
N GLN A 982 38.24 25.02 81.06
CA GLN A 982 37.01 25.78 81.29
C GLN A 982 36.38 25.27 82.59
N PRO A 983 35.85 26.16 83.46
CA PRO A 983 35.20 25.76 84.70
C PRO A 983 33.95 24.90 84.46
#